data_AF-A0A950MQ04-F1
#
_entry.id   AF-A0A950MQ04-F1
#
_cell.length_a   1.000
_cell.length_b   1.000
_cell.length_c   1.000
_cell.angle_alpha   90.00
_cell.angle_beta   90.00
_cell.angle_gamma   90.00
#
_symmetry.space_group_name_H-M   'P 1'
#
loop_
_entity.id
_entity.type
_entity.pdbx_description
1 polymer ?
#
loop_
_entity_poly.entity_id
_entity_poly.type
_entity_poly.pdbx_seq_one_letter_code
_entity_poly.pdbx_strand_id
1 'polypeptide(L)'
;MTAPLEPFRCVVVGTCLTGDVAAGLLAGQGASVVRLDPGPSQHADGTRANFPTIALTRADGGGPADAWASLDRADIIIIDADADIAPWRELSPDALAASRPSCIIWEASAFPQQELKTLAGSPGALVAAAAGAIPRGRRSPDEGQSLELIHPLPAICAGLHGAVAIVFALLGRARGGEGCRIATSQVDAFRDLAVDPTRNPEETVFAPPRERARANFDRWYSAALGGVYRCKDGGRVLFWPRLGKFMQRFADAVGAAQWKSHVGCAIGALEGPGRSSAARARLHRALAALFATRTAAEWEQLGLRSHVPLVKARTPGEWRHAAGQFDITNDAGASSLDWSSFVSVGNLGATPRARPLLHAVGGRAAAPLDGVRVIDASHILAGPIAARVLAQYGATVLRIGDPAAATSAFHNRINQGKRCIGLEILSQHGRAALDPFLHEADVFLHSFAPDRAAEAGLDADGVSAASRALVHGSVSAYGHHDVWRSGRGYEPLARAITGLYDLTAGAPGAIAWPAYVIDYSAGLLLALGVGIGLLARHRTGLAQGVTTSLVRAAHLYASLALRPEQKTTASRYAEHAGRYRVADGCILLALKDGQQGALDTILGCTDCGADRVAGWERAFAQQPAAHWLPLLRHAGIAAHSVLSVAETLRDPIALARGTVQVVAAGERQIRTIGSPNIDLRLGRARPIRLPVTLAPAASGAVPKPLMRPGGVTSNAQPTFG
;
A
#
# COMPACT_ATOMS: atom_id res chain seq x y z
N MET A 1 -20.68 11.16 18.93
CA MET A 1 -19.37 10.64 19.36
C MET A 1 -18.31 11.57 18.80
N THR A 2 -17.38 12.07 19.62
CA THR A 2 -16.25 12.87 19.15
C THR A 2 -15.31 12.02 18.28
N ALA A 3 -14.63 12.64 17.33
CA ALA A 3 -13.80 11.92 16.37
C ALA A 3 -12.54 11.34 17.06
N PRO A 4 -12.04 10.15 16.63
CA PRO A 4 -10.94 9.44 17.31
C PRO A 4 -9.68 10.27 17.56
N LEU A 5 -9.34 11.19 16.64
CA LEU A 5 -8.13 12.02 16.70
C LEU A 5 -8.37 13.43 17.23
N GLU A 6 -9.59 13.86 17.51
CA GLU A 6 -9.82 15.17 18.12
C GLU A 6 -9.15 15.22 19.51
N PRO A 7 -8.43 16.29 19.92
CA PRO A 7 -8.16 17.55 19.21
C PRO A 7 -6.75 17.65 18.58
N PHE A 8 -6.15 16.55 18.09
CA PHE A 8 -4.77 16.58 17.57
C PHE A 8 -4.61 17.60 16.43
N ARG A 9 -3.55 18.40 16.53
CA ARG A 9 -3.23 19.44 15.55
C ARG A 9 -2.11 19.00 14.63
N CYS A 10 -2.43 18.88 13.34
CA CYS A 10 -1.49 18.56 12.28
C CYS A 10 -1.16 19.82 11.48
N VAL A 11 0.13 20.10 11.33
CA VAL A 11 0.64 21.18 10.49
C VAL A 11 1.39 20.56 9.32
N VAL A 12 1.03 20.95 8.10
CA VAL A 12 1.74 20.54 6.87
C VAL A 12 2.53 21.72 6.36
N VAL A 13 3.82 21.53 6.13
CA VAL A 13 4.74 22.51 5.53
C VAL A 13 5.06 22.05 4.11
N GLY A 14 4.65 22.84 3.12
CA GLY A 14 4.77 22.52 1.69
C GLY A 14 3.48 21.98 1.06
N THR A 15 3.51 21.82 -0.27
CA THR A 15 2.33 21.53 -1.11
C THR A 15 2.52 20.33 -2.03
N CYS A 16 2.90 19.19 -1.44
CA CYS A 16 3.08 17.94 -2.17
C CYS A 16 1.98 16.90 -1.83
N LEU A 17 1.70 16.01 -2.81
CA LEU A 17 0.62 15.03 -2.67
C LEU A 17 0.85 14.04 -1.52
N THR A 18 2.11 13.75 -1.17
CA THR A 18 2.47 12.73 -0.18
C THR A 18 1.94 13.11 1.20
N GLY A 19 2.20 14.35 1.61
CA GLY A 19 1.74 14.99 2.83
C GLY A 19 0.23 15.18 2.80
N ASP A 20 -0.33 15.55 1.65
CA ASP A 20 -1.79 15.71 1.48
C ASP A 20 -2.57 14.42 1.72
N VAL A 21 -2.05 13.28 1.26
CA VAL A 21 -2.67 11.98 1.51
C VAL A 21 -2.65 11.66 3.01
N ALA A 22 -1.51 11.85 3.68
CA ALA A 22 -1.42 11.58 5.11
C ALA A 22 -2.29 12.53 5.94
N ALA A 23 -2.18 13.84 5.71
CA ALA A 23 -2.94 14.86 6.41
C ALA A 23 -4.45 14.72 6.16
N GLY A 24 -4.85 14.40 4.93
CA GLY A 24 -6.23 14.11 4.58
C GLY A 24 -6.79 12.93 5.37
N LEU A 25 -6.07 11.80 5.40
CA LEU A 25 -6.46 10.63 6.19
C LEU A 25 -6.55 10.94 7.69
N LEU A 26 -5.65 11.75 8.24
CA LEU A 26 -5.73 12.19 9.65
C LEU A 26 -6.93 13.11 9.89
N ALA A 27 -7.20 14.05 8.98
CA ALA A 27 -8.35 14.95 9.04
C ALA A 27 -9.68 14.20 8.99
N GLY A 28 -9.78 13.20 8.10
CA GLY A 28 -10.95 12.31 8.01
C GLY A 28 -11.25 11.53 9.29
N GLN A 29 -10.33 11.54 10.25
CA GLN A 29 -10.46 10.86 11.55
C GLN A 29 -10.49 11.85 12.72
N GLY A 30 -10.60 13.15 12.44
CA GLY A 30 -10.83 14.22 13.42
C GLY A 30 -9.64 15.11 13.77
N ALA A 31 -8.47 14.92 13.15
CA ALA A 31 -7.35 15.83 13.38
C ALA A 31 -7.61 17.19 12.69
N SER A 32 -7.27 18.30 13.36
CA SER A 32 -7.30 19.61 12.70
C SER A 32 -6.04 19.77 11.85
N VAL A 33 -6.19 20.12 10.57
CA VAL A 33 -5.05 20.31 9.66
C VAL A 33 -4.90 21.79 9.30
N VAL A 34 -3.69 22.32 9.48
CA VAL A 34 -3.27 23.65 9.02
C VAL A 34 -2.16 23.49 7.98
N ARG A 35 -2.24 24.20 6.86
CA ARG A 35 -1.20 24.20 5.83
C ARG A 35 -0.40 25.49 5.87
N LEU A 36 0.92 25.35 5.77
CA LEU A 36 1.87 26.44 5.73
C LEU A 36 2.59 26.43 4.39
N ASP A 37 2.53 27.56 3.71
CA ASP A 37 3.18 27.78 2.43
C ASP A 37 4.50 28.53 2.64
N PRO A 38 5.62 27.96 2.17
CA PRO A 38 6.87 28.69 2.11
C PRO A 38 6.79 29.76 1.01
N GLY A 39 6.77 31.05 1.38
CA GLY A 39 6.82 32.16 0.43
C GLY A 39 8.20 32.34 -0.22
N PRO A 40 8.29 33.09 -1.34
CA PRO A 40 9.57 33.40 -1.98
C PRO A 40 10.48 34.22 -1.04
N SER A 41 11.77 33.90 -1.03
CA SER A 41 12.78 34.66 -0.30
C SER A 41 12.87 36.08 -0.86
N GLN A 42 12.48 37.10 -0.08
CA GLN A 42 12.79 38.49 -0.45
C GLN A 42 14.21 38.82 -0.01
N HIS A 43 15.10 39.08 -0.97
CA HIS A 43 16.35 39.78 -0.69
C HIS A 43 16.01 41.25 -0.46
N ALA A 44 16.05 41.70 0.79
CA ALA A 44 16.14 43.12 1.08
C ALA A 44 17.55 43.55 0.65
N ASP A 45 17.62 44.31 -0.45
CA ASP A 45 18.84 44.76 -1.11
C ASP A 45 19.67 43.66 -1.83
N GLY A 46 20.20 43.99 -3.01
CA GLY A 46 20.95 43.07 -3.87
C GLY A 46 22.33 42.66 -3.34
N THR A 47 22.56 42.69 -2.02
CA THR A 47 23.81 42.21 -1.43
C THR A 47 23.65 40.78 -0.94
N ARG A 48 24.57 39.90 -1.37
CA ARG A 48 24.61 38.47 -1.01
C ARG A 48 24.91 38.20 0.49
N ALA A 49 24.82 39.20 1.36
CA ALA A 49 25.40 39.15 2.71
C ALA A 49 24.38 38.90 3.84
N ASN A 50 23.07 39.09 3.62
CA ASN A 50 22.06 38.80 4.65
C ASN A 50 21.20 37.60 4.23
N PHE A 51 21.14 36.60 5.11
CA PHE A 51 20.27 35.43 4.96
C PHE A 51 18.82 35.89 4.73
N PRO A 52 18.09 35.31 3.76
CA PRO A 52 16.73 35.76 3.48
C PRO A 52 15.83 35.52 4.70
N THR A 53 15.20 36.57 5.23
CA THR A 53 14.13 36.45 6.21
C THR A 53 12.88 35.98 5.47
N ILE A 54 12.40 34.78 5.78
CA ILE A 54 11.42 34.10 4.95
C ILE A 54 9.99 34.37 5.43
N ALA A 55 9.05 34.58 4.50
CA ALA A 55 7.62 34.67 4.80
C ALA A 55 6.98 33.27 4.75
N LEU A 56 6.93 32.58 5.90
CA LEU A 56 6.05 31.42 6.07
C LEU A 56 4.63 31.93 6.30
N THR A 57 3.64 31.52 5.50
CA THR A 57 2.25 31.99 5.66
C THR A 57 1.28 30.82 5.76
N ARG A 58 0.11 31.03 6.35
CA ARG A 58 -0.94 30.00 6.31
C ARG A 58 -1.65 30.05 4.96
N ALA A 59 -1.93 28.87 4.40
CA ALA A 59 -2.65 28.75 3.13
C ALA A 59 -4.08 29.34 3.19
N ASP A 60 -4.64 29.50 4.39
CA ASP A 60 -5.97 30.09 4.63
C ASP A 60 -5.94 31.60 4.94
N GLY A 61 -4.82 32.29 4.67
CA GLY A 61 -4.73 33.75 4.72
C GLY A 61 -4.12 34.36 5.99
N GLY A 62 -3.52 33.55 6.86
CA GLY A 62 -2.79 34.01 8.05
C GLY A 62 -1.33 34.42 7.78
N GLY A 63 -0.86 35.45 8.48
CA GLY A 63 0.50 35.99 8.31
C GLY A 63 1.58 35.14 8.99
N PRO A 64 2.85 35.57 8.94
CA PRO A 64 3.97 34.81 9.52
C PRO A 64 3.86 34.47 11.00
N ALA A 65 3.35 35.40 11.81
CA ALA A 65 3.12 35.13 13.23
C ALA A 65 2.13 33.98 13.46
N ASP A 66 1.07 33.90 12.66
CA ASP A 66 0.06 32.84 12.75
C ASP A 66 0.61 31.48 12.32
N ALA A 67 1.50 31.47 11.32
CA ALA A 67 2.18 30.27 10.86
C ALA A 67 3.07 29.68 11.97
N TRP A 68 3.91 30.50 12.60
CA TRP A 68 4.75 30.08 13.71
C TRP A 68 3.94 29.64 14.94
N ALA A 69 2.87 30.39 15.28
CA ALA A 69 1.96 29.99 16.36
C ALA A 69 1.21 28.67 16.07
N SER A 70 1.07 28.29 14.80
CA SER A 70 0.52 26.98 14.41
C SER A 70 1.54 25.88 14.64
N LEU A 71 2.82 26.09 14.29
CA LEU A 71 3.91 25.16 14.56
C LEU A 71 4.14 24.92 16.06
N ASP A 72 4.03 25.96 16.89
CA ASP A 72 4.22 25.83 18.35
C ASP A 72 3.13 25.00 19.03
N ARG A 73 1.93 24.97 18.45
CA ARG A 73 0.77 24.24 18.96
C ARG A 73 0.59 22.87 18.30
N ALA A 74 1.47 22.47 17.40
CA ALA A 74 1.34 21.26 16.60
C ALA A 74 1.64 20.00 17.42
N ASP A 75 0.76 19.00 17.31
CA ASP A 75 1.05 17.63 17.74
C ASP A 75 1.85 16.86 16.69
N ILE A 76 1.61 17.20 15.43
CA ILE A 76 2.13 16.54 14.24
C ILE A 76 2.60 17.63 13.27
N ILE A 77 3.84 17.52 12.80
CA ILE A 77 4.38 18.37 11.74
C ILE A 77 4.77 17.46 10.58
N ILE A 78 4.16 17.69 9.40
CA ILE A 78 4.48 17.02 8.15
C ILE A 78 5.30 17.99 7.31
N ILE A 79 6.50 17.58 6.95
CA ILE A 79 7.41 18.32 6.07
C ILE A 79 7.39 17.59 4.73
N ASP A 80 6.65 18.15 3.78
CA ASP A 80 6.55 17.64 2.41
C ASP A 80 6.82 18.80 1.44
N ALA A 81 8.01 19.36 1.57
CA ALA A 81 8.53 20.41 0.69
C ALA A 81 9.71 19.86 -0.10
N ASP A 82 9.77 20.22 -1.39
CA ASP A 82 10.93 19.97 -2.24
C ASP A 82 12.20 20.44 -1.49
N ALA A 83 13.23 19.61 -1.50
CA ALA A 83 14.27 19.61 -0.48
C ALA A 83 15.23 20.80 -0.45
N ASP A 84 14.92 21.90 -1.15
CA ASP A 84 15.51 23.21 -0.84
C ASP A 84 14.88 23.82 0.42
N ILE A 85 14.80 23.00 1.47
CA ILE A 85 14.64 23.40 2.87
C ILE A 85 16.03 23.81 3.44
N ALA A 86 17.12 23.68 2.67
CA ALA A 86 18.46 24.09 3.07
C ALA A 86 18.58 25.57 3.56
N PRO A 87 17.86 26.56 3.00
CA PRO A 87 17.76 27.91 3.59
C PRO A 87 17.03 27.98 4.94
N TRP A 88 16.28 26.95 5.34
CA TRP A 88 15.29 26.96 6.42
C TRP A 88 15.77 26.13 7.61
N ARG A 89 16.94 26.50 8.17
CA ARG A 89 17.56 25.76 9.30
C ARG A 89 16.58 25.46 10.43
N GLU A 90 15.67 26.39 10.74
CA GLU A 90 14.66 26.28 11.80
C GLU A 90 13.53 25.29 11.47
N LEU A 91 13.23 25.06 10.19
CA LEU A 91 12.25 24.07 9.73
C LEU A 91 12.90 22.72 9.38
N SER A 92 14.21 22.58 9.58
CA SER A 92 14.84 21.27 9.44
C SER A 92 14.22 20.29 10.45
N PRO A 93 14.03 19.01 10.07
CA PRO A 93 13.46 18.01 10.97
C PRO A 93 14.20 17.93 12.32
N ASP A 94 15.51 18.15 12.33
CA ASP A 94 16.34 18.07 13.52
C ASP A 94 16.16 19.31 14.43
N ALA A 95 16.05 20.51 13.86
CA ALA A 95 15.76 21.73 14.61
C ALA A 95 14.34 21.70 15.21
N LEU A 96 13.36 21.20 14.45
CA LEU A 96 12.00 21.03 14.94
C LEU A 96 11.95 19.98 16.07
N ALA A 97 12.67 18.87 15.93
CA ALA A 97 12.70 17.83 16.98
C ALA A 97 13.38 18.32 18.27
N ALA A 98 14.43 19.13 18.14
CA ALA A 98 15.12 19.72 19.28
C ALA A 98 14.26 20.76 20.02
N SER A 99 13.53 21.60 19.28
CA SER A 99 12.67 22.65 19.85
C SER A 99 11.32 22.13 20.35
N ARG A 100 10.84 20.98 19.85
CA ARG A 100 9.51 20.43 20.14
C ARG A 100 9.58 18.93 20.47
N PRO A 101 10.14 18.57 21.65
CA PRO A 101 10.47 17.18 21.98
C PRO A 101 9.25 16.24 22.11
N SER A 102 8.03 16.77 22.26
CA SER A 102 6.78 16.01 22.31
C SER A 102 6.05 15.92 20.96
N CYS A 103 6.56 16.57 19.91
CA CYS A 103 5.92 16.62 18.60
C CYS A 103 6.29 15.41 17.74
N ILE A 104 5.34 14.93 16.92
CA ILE A 104 5.62 13.94 15.88
C ILE A 104 6.02 14.70 14.61
N ILE A 105 7.25 14.52 14.14
CA ILE A 105 7.77 15.23 12.97
C ILE A 105 8.02 14.21 11.87
N TRP A 106 7.28 14.32 10.77
CA TRP A 106 7.42 13.46 9.61
C TRP A 106 8.03 14.20 8.42
N GLU A 107 9.17 13.73 7.95
CA GLU A 107 9.81 14.16 6.72
C GLU A 107 9.44 13.21 5.58
N ALA A 108 8.68 13.72 4.61
CA ALA A 108 8.39 13.05 3.35
C ALA A 108 9.39 13.50 2.27
N SER A 109 9.88 12.57 1.46
CA SER A 109 10.81 12.88 0.36
C SER A 109 10.61 11.92 -0.81
N ALA A 110 10.94 12.34 -2.04
CA ALA A 110 10.93 11.42 -3.19
C ALA A 110 12.04 10.35 -3.05
N PHE A 111 13.26 10.80 -2.79
CA PHE A 111 14.46 9.96 -2.66
C PHE A 111 15.07 10.05 -1.26
N PRO A 112 15.69 8.95 -0.77
CA PRO A 112 16.31 8.94 0.55
C PRO A 112 17.62 9.73 0.64
N GLN A 113 18.28 10.00 -0.49
CA GLN A 113 19.56 10.73 -0.55
C GLN A 113 19.35 12.23 -0.76
N GLN A 114 20.08 13.05 -0.01
CA GLN A 114 19.95 14.51 -0.03
C GLN A 114 20.34 15.15 -1.38
N GLU A 115 21.25 14.54 -2.14
CA GLU A 115 21.66 15.00 -3.47
C GLU A 115 20.64 14.70 -4.58
N LEU A 116 19.75 13.72 -4.37
CA LEU A 116 18.67 13.38 -5.31
C LEU A 116 17.37 14.11 -4.97
N LYS A 117 17.31 14.65 -3.76
CA LYS A 117 16.22 15.43 -3.20
C LYS A 117 16.05 16.80 -3.88
N THR A 118 17.09 17.30 -4.57
CA THR A 118 17.08 18.53 -5.39
C THR A 118 16.52 18.33 -6.80
N LEU A 119 16.16 17.10 -7.20
CA LEU A 119 15.42 16.81 -8.42
C LEU A 119 13.95 17.23 -8.27
N ALA A 120 13.73 18.52 -8.06
CA ALA A 120 12.46 19.15 -7.72
C ALA A 120 11.35 18.80 -8.73
N GLY A 121 10.19 18.41 -8.18
CA GLY A 121 9.02 17.99 -8.95
C GLY A 121 9.13 16.60 -9.58
N SER A 122 10.06 15.73 -9.16
CA SER A 122 10.31 14.39 -9.74
C SER A 122 9.02 13.62 -10.10
N PRO A 123 8.84 13.18 -11.37
CA PRO A 123 7.67 12.40 -11.73
C PRO A 123 7.71 11.07 -11.00
N GLY A 124 6.56 10.58 -10.53
CA GLY A 124 6.43 9.27 -9.90
C GLY A 124 7.03 8.13 -10.72
N ALA A 125 7.27 8.35 -12.02
CA ALA A 125 8.02 7.46 -12.89
C ALA A 125 9.47 7.26 -12.48
N LEU A 126 10.21 8.30 -12.12
CA LEU A 126 11.60 8.13 -11.63
C LEU A 126 11.62 7.31 -10.35
N VAL A 127 10.65 7.54 -9.47
CA VAL A 127 10.51 6.77 -8.23
C VAL A 127 10.17 5.31 -8.53
N ALA A 128 9.26 5.05 -9.47
CA ALA A 128 8.91 3.69 -9.90
C ALA A 128 10.11 2.96 -10.56
N ALA A 129 10.91 3.68 -11.36
CA ALA A 129 12.15 3.16 -11.94
C ALA A 129 13.16 2.77 -10.87
N ALA A 130 13.39 3.64 -9.89
CA ALA A 130 14.30 3.42 -8.76
C ALA A 130 13.82 2.33 -7.78
N ALA A 131 12.50 2.09 -7.73
CA ALA A 131 11.89 1.04 -6.93
C ALA A 131 11.90 -0.34 -7.62
N GLY A 132 12.29 -0.41 -8.90
CA GLY A 132 12.24 -1.65 -9.68
C GLY A 132 10.83 -2.07 -10.11
N ALA A 133 9.91 -1.11 -10.15
CA ALA A 133 8.50 -1.34 -10.48
C ALA A 133 8.21 -1.26 -11.99
N ILE A 134 9.21 -0.87 -12.80
CA ILE A 134 9.10 -0.77 -14.26
C ILE A 134 9.78 -1.99 -14.90
N PRO A 135 9.08 -2.81 -15.71
CA PRO A 135 9.68 -3.95 -16.39
C PRO A 135 10.81 -3.54 -17.36
N ARG A 136 11.94 -4.27 -17.33
CA ARG A 136 13.07 -4.07 -18.26
C ARG A 136 12.86 -4.65 -19.68
N GLY A 137 11.94 -5.59 -19.85
CA GLY A 137 11.78 -6.36 -21.10
C GLY A 137 11.09 -5.62 -22.26
N ARG A 138 11.28 -6.13 -23.50
CA ARG A 138 10.73 -5.67 -24.80
C ARG A 138 9.18 -5.64 -24.93
N ARG A 139 8.43 -5.81 -23.84
CA ARG A 139 6.96 -5.88 -23.86
C ARG A 139 6.24 -4.56 -23.56
N SER A 140 6.97 -3.47 -23.34
CA SER A 140 6.39 -2.13 -23.52
C SER A 140 6.52 -1.78 -25.00
N PRO A 141 5.44 -1.38 -25.70
CA PRO A 141 5.57 -0.89 -27.05
C PRO A 141 6.41 0.39 -27.00
N ASP A 142 7.45 0.39 -27.83
CA ASP A 142 8.30 1.50 -28.28
C ASP A 142 9.28 2.14 -27.26
N GLU A 143 10.57 1.99 -27.57
CA GLU A 143 11.66 2.83 -27.03
C GLU A 143 11.41 4.27 -27.52
N GLY A 144 11.69 5.29 -26.70
CA GLY A 144 11.46 6.70 -27.08
C GLY A 144 10.05 7.27 -26.84
N GLN A 145 9.09 6.48 -26.34
CA GLN A 145 7.77 7.00 -25.94
C GLN A 145 7.73 7.59 -24.52
N SER A 146 6.94 8.66 -24.36
CA SER A 146 6.53 9.21 -23.07
C SER A 146 5.92 8.15 -22.17
N LEU A 147 6.69 7.78 -21.12
CA LEU A 147 6.18 6.94 -20.04
C LEU A 147 5.38 7.81 -19.08
N GLU A 148 4.12 8.04 -19.42
CA GLU A 148 3.18 8.59 -18.46
C GLU A 148 2.91 7.53 -17.39
N LEU A 149 3.45 7.75 -16.18
CA LEU A 149 2.77 7.24 -15.00
C LEU A 149 1.51 8.08 -14.84
N ILE A 150 0.41 7.55 -15.37
CA ILE A 150 -0.92 8.16 -15.33
C ILE A 150 -1.33 8.47 -13.87
N HIS A 151 -0.65 7.94 -12.85
CA HIS A 151 -0.99 8.16 -11.44
C HIS A 151 0.22 8.32 -10.52
N PRO A 152 0.12 9.16 -9.47
CA PRO A 152 1.16 9.40 -8.47
C PRO A 152 1.23 8.25 -7.45
N LEU A 153 1.28 7.00 -7.91
CA LEU A 153 1.25 5.79 -7.07
C LEU A 153 2.30 5.82 -5.95
N PRO A 154 3.56 6.23 -6.20
CA PRO A 154 4.56 6.28 -5.15
C PRO A 154 4.26 7.30 -4.05
N ALA A 155 3.72 8.47 -4.41
CA ALA A 155 3.33 9.49 -3.44
C ALA A 155 2.16 9.03 -2.58
N ILE A 156 1.14 8.40 -3.17
CA ILE A 156 0.00 7.83 -2.42
C ILE A 156 0.49 6.73 -1.46
N CYS A 157 1.35 5.83 -1.94
CA CYS A 157 1.93 4.76 -1.12
C CYS A 157 2.73 5.32 0.07
N ALA A 158 3.60 6.31 -0.18
CA ALA A 158 4.36 6.98 0.87
C ALA A 158 3.47 7.72 1.87
N GLY A 159 2.40 8.38 1.40
CA GLY A 159 1.41 9.04 2.25
C GLY A 159 0.68 8.07 3.18
N LEU A 160 0.29 6.89 2.67
CA LEU A 160 -0.31 5.82 3.47
C LEU A 160 0.66 5.32 4.55
N HIS A 161 1.92 5.04 4.19
CA HIS A 161 2.95 4.66 5.16
C HIS A 161 3.20 5.76 6.20
N GLY A 162 3.24 7.03 5.78
CA GLY A 162 3.39 8.19 6.67
C GLY A 162 2.25 8.31 7.68
N ALA A 163 1.00 8.20 7.24
CA ALA A 163 -0.17 8.23 8.13
C ALA A 163 -0.12 7.12 9.19
N VAL A 164 0.19 5.88 8.77
CA VAL A 164 0.36 4.74 9.70
C VAL A 164 1.46 5.02 10.71
N ALA A 165 2.60 5.51 10.24
CA ALA A 165 3.75 5.83 11.08
C ALA A 165 3.43 6.90 12.12
N ILE A 166 2.75 7.98 11.72
CA ILE A 166 2.33 9.06 12.59
C ILE A 166 1.41 8.53 13.69
N VAL A 167 0.38 7.75 13.34
CA VAL A 167 -0.57 7.22 14.32
C VAL A 167 0.09 6.27 15.31
N PHE A 168 0.98 5.40 14.83
CA PHE A 168 1.72 4.52 15.74
C PHE A 168 2.71 5.31 16.61
N ALA A 169 3.35 6.36 16.08
CA ALA A 169 4.18 7.25 16.89
C ALA A 169 3.36 8.00 17.95
N LEU A 170 2.12 8.40 17.66
CA LEU A 170 1.19 8.97 18.65
C LEU A 170 0.85 7.96 19.76
N LEU A 171 0.67 6.68 19.43
CA LEU A 171 0.52 5.61 20.43
C LEU A 171 1.77 5.42 21.28
N GLY A 172 2.97 5.50 20.67
CA GLY A 172 4.23 5.49 21.40
C GLY A 172 4.36 6.68 22.35
N ARG A 173 4.04 7.89 21.86
CA ARG A 173 4.01 9.12 22.64
C ARG A 173 3.02 9.05 23.81
N ALA A 174 1.84 8.47 23.61
CA ALA A 174 0.86 8.30 24.68
C ALA A 174 1.38 7.44 25.85
N ARG A 175 2.38 6.58 25.62
CA ARG A 175 3.04 5.78 26.68
C ARG A 175 4.26 6.48 27.29
N GLY A 176 5.07 7.12 26.44
CA GLY A 176 6.40 7.61 26.82
C GLY A 176 6.51 9.12 27.00
N GLY A 177 5.49 9.91 26.64
CA GLY A 177 5.49 11.38 26.66
C GLY A 177 6.34 12.04 25.57
N GLU A 178 7.28 11.31 24.97
CA GLU A 178 8.19 11.80 23.94
C GLU A 178 7.58 11.74 22.54
N GLY A 179 7.88 12.76 21.75
CA GLY A 179 7.62 12.82 20.32
C GLY A 179 8.53 11.89 19.53
N CYS A 180 8.44 11.99 18.20
CA CYS A 180 9.20 11.11 17.33
C CYS A 180 9.46 11.77 15.99
N ARG A 181 10.71 11.66 15.51
CA ARG A 181 11.04 11.92 14.10
C ARG A 181 10.60 10.71 13.28
N ILE A 182 10.14 10.93 12.06
CA ILE A 182 9.80 9.92 11.06
C ILE A 182 10.38 10.41 9.75
N ALA A 183 10.98 9.53 8.95
CA ALA A 183 11.45 9.88 7.62
C ALA A 183 11.05 8.78 6.64
N THR A 184 10.29 9.13 5.61
CA THR A 184 9.86 8.20 4.57
C THR A 184 10.32 8.72 3.21
N SER A 185 10.92 7.85 2.40
CA SER A 185 11.14 8.15 0.98
C SER A 185 10.09 7.44 0.12
N GLN A 186 9.63 8.07 -0.96
CA GLN A 186 8.69 7.46 -1.89
C GLN A 186 9.30 6.20 -2.53
N VAL A 187 10.61 6.20 -2.84
CA VAL A 187 11.31 5.02 -3.34
C VAL A 187 11.24 3.86 -2.34
N ASP A 188 11.55 4.10 -1.06
CA ASP A 188 11.54 3.03 -0.05
C ASP A 188 10.12 2.50 0.20
N ALA A 189 9.12 3.39 0.29
CA ALA A 189 7.72 2.99 0.43
C ALA A 189 7.25 2.17 -0.78
N PHE A 190 7.55 2.63 -1.98
CA PHE A 190 7.10 1.97 -3.21
C PHE A 190 7.83 0.64 -3.50
N ARG A 191 9.03 0.44 -2.94
CA ARG A 191 9.74 -0.86 -2.99
C ARG A 191 9.00 -1.98 -2.27
N ASP A 192 8.25 -1.66 -1.21
CA ASP A 192 7.45 -2.67 -0.50
C ASP A 192 6.44 -3.33 -1.44
N LEU A 193 5.92 -2.56 -2.39
CA LEU A 193 5.03 -2.98 -3.45
C LEU A 193 5.76 -3.59 -4.67
N ALA A 194 6.91 -3.05 -5.07
CA ALA A 194 7.59 -3.41 -6.31
C ALA A 194 8.18 -4.83 -6.30
N VAL A 195 8.57 -5.35 -5.14
CA VAL A 195 9.16 -6.69 -4.99
C VAL A 195 8.06 -7.75 -4.89
N ASP A 196 7.53 -8.15 -6.04
CA ASP A 196 6.59 -9.28 -6.17
C ASP A 196 7.36 -10.59 -6.43
N PRO A 197 7.42 -11.53 -5.45
CA PRO A 197 8.10 -12.81 -5.63
C PRO A 197 7.41 -13.75 -6.62
N THR A 198 6.16 -13.49 -6.99
CA THR A 198 5.43 -14.29 -8.00
C THR A 198 5.76 -13.89 -9.44
N ARG A 199 6.17 -12.62 -9.67
CA ARG A 199 6.58 -12.13 -10.99
C ARG A 199 8.06 -12.30 -11.27
N ASN A 200 8.89 -12.34 -10.23
CA ASN A 200 10.35 -12.47 -10.34
C ASN A 200 10.87 -13.65 -9.50
N PRO A 201 10.41 -14.90 -9.77
CA PRO A 201 10.74 -16.07 -8.95
C PRO A 201 12.22 -16.45 -9.02
N GLU A 202 12.91 -16.11 -10.11
CA GLU A 202 14.35 -16.35 -10.25
C GLU A 202 15.20 -15.36 -9.44
N GLU A 203 14.66 -14.17 -9.18
CA GLU A 203 15.32 -13.07 -8.48
C GLU A 203 14.92 -12.96 -6.99
N THR A 204 13.84 -13.65 -6.59
CA THR A 204 13.36 -13.69 -5.21
C THR A 204 13.70 -15.06 -4.58
N VAL A 205 14.69 -15.05 -3.70
CA VAL A 205 15.48 -16.24 -3.27
C VAL A 205 14.76 -17.16 -2.28
N PHE A 206 13.44 -17.07 -2.18
CA PHE A 206 12.66 -17.85 -1.20
C PHE A 206 12.13 -19.19 -1.75
N ALA A 207 12.40 -19.54 -3.02
CA ALA A 207 11.95 -20.81 -3.61
C ALA A 207 13.09 -21.86 -3.64
N PRO A 208 12.96 -23.05 -3.01
CA PRO A 208 13.91 -24.14 -3.19
C PRO A 208 13.98 -24.62 -4.67
N PRO A 209 15.09 -25.25 -5.11
CA PRO A 209 15.29 -25.63 -6.53
C PRO A 209 14.19 -26.52 -7.12
N ARG A 210 13.58 -27.40 -6.32
CA ARG A 210 12.43 -28.23 -6.74
C ARG A 210 11.14 -27.41 -6.96
N GLU A 211 11.01 -26.25 -6.32
CA GLU A 211 9.94 -25.29 -6.60
C GLU A 211 10.17 -24.47 -7.88
N ARG A 212 11.37 -24.40 -8.47
CA ARG A 212 11.55 -23.72 -9.77
C ARG A 212 10.83 -24.46 -10.91
N ALA A 213 10.77 -25.79 -10.84
CA ALA A 213 9.99 -26.59 -11.77
C ALA A 213 8.48 -26.55 -11.45
N ARG A 214 8.11 -26.49 -10.16
CA ARG A 214 6.73 -26.30 -9.71
C ARG A 214 6.21 -24.87 -9.90
N ALA A 215 7.06 -23.85 -9.96
CA ALA A 215 6.71 -22.46 -10.23
C ALA A 215 6.23 -22.25 -11.67
N ASN A 216 6.56 -23.19 -12.57
CA ASN A 216 5.90 -23.30 -13.88
C ASN A 216 4.54 -24.02 -13.78
N PHE A 217 4.36 -24.89 -12.79
CA PHE A 217 3.16 -25.70 -12.53
C PHE A 217 2.07 -24.90 -11.76
N ASP A 218 2.48 -24.05 -10.81
CA ASP A 218 1.69 -23.12 -10.00
C ASP A 218 1.65 -21.71 -10.60
N ARG A 219 1.75 -21.60 -11.93
CA ARG A 219 1.46 -20.38 -12.69
C ARG A 219 -0.05 -20.09 -12.66
N TRP A 220 -0.61 -20.09 -11.45
CA TRP A 220 -1.93 -19.77 -10.97
C TRP A 220 -3.06 -20.03 -11.98
N TYR A 221 -3.80 -21.11 -11.72
CA TYR A 221 -5.04 -21.64 -12.31
C TYR A 221 -6.15 -20.69 -12.84
N SER A 222 -5.94 -19.40 -13.15
CA SER A 222 -7.03 -18.50 -13.60
C SER A 222 -6.71 -17.43 -14.63
N ALA A 223 -5.46 -17.21 -15.06
CA ALA A 223 -5.24 -16.26 -16.14
C ALA A 223 -6.02 -16.67 -17.41
N ALA A 224 -6.21 -17.98 -17.60
CA ALA A 224 -6.94 -18.55 -18.73
C ALA A 224 -8.46 -18.38 -18.73
N LEU A 225 -9.07 -17.99 -17.61
CA LEU A 225 -10.54 -17.94 -17.45
C LEU A 225 -11.06 -16.54 -17.11
N GLY A 226 -10.23 -15.72 -16.45
CA GLY A 226 -10.58 -14.34 -16.14
C GLY A 226 -10.46 -13.42 -17.35
N GLY A 227 -11.34 -12.45 -17.48
CA GLY A 227 -11.34 -11.50 -18.59
C GLY A 227 -12.41 -10.42 -18.48
N VAL A 228 -12.26 -9.39 -19.29
CA VAL A 228 -13.28 -8.36 -19.49
C VAL A 228 -14.12 -8.75 -20.69
N TYR A 229 -15.43 -8.83 -20.51
CA TYR A 229 -16.37 -9.26 -21.54
C TYR A 229 -17.43 -8.19 -21.80
N ARG A 230 -17.75 -7.97 -23.08
CA ARG A 230 -18.82 -7.06 -23.50
C ARG A 230 -20.19 -7.73 -23.29
N CYS A 231 -21.15 -6.96 -22.81
CA CYS A 231 -22.50 -7.39 -22.47
C CYS A 231 -23.53 -6.92 -23.51
N LYS A 232 -24.77 -7.38 -23.38
CA LYS A 232 -25.89 -7.08 -24.30
C LYS A 232 -26.14 -5.57 -24.48
N ASP A 233 -26.00 -4.81 -23.41
CA ASP A 233 -26.18 -3.36 -23.33
C ASP A 233 -24.95 -2.57 -23.80
N GLY A 234 -23.93 -3.23 -24.35
CA GLY A 234 -22.65 -2.62 -24.70
C GLY A 234 -21.73 -2.36 -23.50
N GLY A 235 -22.22 -2.56 -22.26
CA GLY A 235 -21.46 -2.50 -21.02
C GLY A 235 -20.42 -3.61 -20.93
N ARG A 236 -19.59 -3.57 -19.89
CA ARG A 236 -18.52 -4.55 -19.67
C ARG A 236 -18.60 -5.16 -18.28
N VAL A 237 -18.25 -6.43 -18.17
CA VAL A 237 -18.05 -7.12 -16.89
C VAL A 237 -16.64 -7.65 -16.80
N LEU A 238 -16.02 -7.51 -15.63
CA LEU A 238 -14.82 -8.23 -15.29
C LEU A 238 -15.22 -9.51 -14.56
N PHE A 239 -14.88 -10.65 -15.16
CA PHE A 239 -15.08 -11.97 -14.58
C PHE A 239 -13.72 -12.52 -14.12
N TRP A 240 -13.61 -12.96 -12.87
CA TRP A 240 -12.33 -13.35 -12.28
C TRP A 240 -12.42 -14.60 -11.36
N PRO A 241 -12.78 -15.77 -11.91
CA PRO A 241 -12.95 -17.00 -11.14
C PRO A 241 -11.58 -17.63 -10.81
N ARG A 242 -10.89 -17.14 -9.78
CA ARG A 242 -9.53 -17.60 -9.41
C ARG A 242 -9.43 -19.06 -8.97
N LEU A 243 -10.53 -19.61 -8.44
CA LEU A 243 -10.59 -20.94 -7.84
C LEU A 243 -11.64 -21.78 -8.56
N GLY A 244 -11.38 -23.09 -8.71
CA GLY A 244 -12.30 -24.02 -9.39
C GLY A 244 -13.73 -23.99 -8.85
N LYS A 245 -13.89 -23.82 -7.53
CA LYS A 245 -15.21 -23.66 -6.87
C LYS A 245 -16.03 -22.48 -7.43
N PHE A 246 -15.38 -21.38 -7.82
CA PHE A 246 -16.09 -20.23 -8.40
C PHE A 246 -16.53 -20.51 -9.82
N MET A 247 -15.74 -21.26 -10.59
CA MET A 247 -16.15 -21.68 -11.93
C MET A 247 -17.29 -22.69 -11.88
N GLN A 248 -17.28 -23.60 -10.89
CA GLN A 248 -18.40 -24.51 -10.64
C GLN A 248 -19.69 -23.74 -10.30
N ARG A 249 -19.63 -22.81 -9.33
CA ARG A 249 -20.76 -21.93 -8.98
C ARG A 249 -21.27 -21.11 -10.16
N PHE A 250 -20.36 -20.61 -11.00
CA PHE A 250 -20.74 -19.88 -12.21
C PHE A 250 -21.45 -20.78 -13.22
N ALA A 251 -20.91 -21.98 -13.47
CA ALA A 251 -21.54 -22.96 -14.35
C ALA A 251 -22.94 -23.35 -13.87
N ASP A 252 -23.12 -23.54 -12.56
CA ASP A 252 -24.43 -23.75 -11.94
C ASP A 252 -25.38 -22.58 -12.18
N ALA A 253 -24.93 -21.37 -11.88
CA ALA A 253 -25.74 -20.17 -11.99
C ALA A 253 -26.20 -19.85 -13.42
N VAL A 254 -25.45 -20.29 -14.44
CA VAL A 254 -25.81 -20.08 -15.86
C VAL A 254 -26.42 -21.32 -16.52
N GLY A 255 -26.66 -22.40 -15.77
CA GLY A 255 -27.23 -23.64 -16.30
C GLY A 255 -26.30 -24.40 -17.25
N ALA A 256 -24.98 -24.17 -17.17
CA ALA A 256 -23.98 -24.82 -18.01
C ALA A 256 -23.35 -26.04 -17.29
N ALA A 257 -24.17 -27.00 -16.88
CA ALA A 257 -23.71 -28.20 -16.15
C ALA A 257 -22.63 -28.99 -16.92
N GLN A 258 -22.68 -28.98 -18.26
CA GLN A 258 -21.67 -29.56 -19.14
C GLN A 258 -20.29 -28.91 -18.98
N TRP A 259 -20.20 -27.69 -18.46
CA TRP A 259 -18.91 -27.08 -18.16
C TRP A 259 -18.26 -27.70 -16.91
N LYS A 260 -19.00 -28.39 -16.03
CA LYS A 260 -18.42 -29.01 -14.83
C LYS A 260 -17.39 -30.10 -15.17
N SER A 261 -17.69 -30.96 -16.15
CA SER A 261 -16.74 -31.97 -16.65
C SER A 261 -15.57 -31.32 -17.39
N HIS A 262 -15.82 -30.23 -18.12
CA HIS A 262 -14.78 -29.43 -18.75
C HIS A 262 -13.94 -28.59 -17.79
N VAL A 263 -14.41 -28.25 -16.59
CA VAL A 263 -13.59 -27.54 -15.59
C VAL A 263 -12.53 -28.48 -15.03
N GLY A 264 -12.88 -29.73 -14.73
CA GLY A 264 -11.89 -30.77 -14.38
C GLY A 264 -10.91 -31.08 -15.52
N CYS A 265 -11.42 -31.23 -16.76
CA CYS A 265 -10.59 -31.51 -17.94
C CYS A 265 -9.80 -30.31 -18.48
N ALA A 266 -10.28 -29.06 -18.39
CA ALA A 266 -9.56 -27.87 -18.85
C ALA A 266 -8.48 -27.44 -17.84
N ILE A 267 -8.69 -27.71 -16.56
CA ILE A 267 -7.67 -27.60 -15.51
C ILE A 267 -6.52 -28.57 -15.80
N GLY A 268 -6.81 -29.83 -16.17
CA GLY A 268 -5.78 -30.82 -16.57
C GLY A 268 -5.24 -30.68 -18.01
N ALA A 269 -5.98 -30.12 -18.96
CA ALA A 269 -5.56 -30.03 -20.37
C ALA A 269 -4.78 -28.74 -20.71
N LEU A 270 -4.78 -27.73 -19.83
CA LEU A 270 -3.94 -26.52 -19.96
C LEU A 270 -2.48 -26.77 -19.52
N GLU A 271 -2.14 -27.99 -19.09
CA GLU A 271 -0.87 -28.37 -18.45
C GLU A 271 0.25 -28.79 -19.44
N GLY A 272 0.04 -28.72 -20.76
CA GLY A 272 1.02 -29.11 -21.78
C GLY A 272 1.66 -27.93 -22.55
N PRO A 273 2.99 -27.93 -22.80
CA PRO A 273 3.63 -26.94 -23.68
C PRO A 273 3.03 -27.00 -25.09
N GLY A 274 2.54 -25.86 -25.60
CA GLY A 274 2.09 -25.70 -27.00
C GLY A 274 0.62 -26.04 -27.32
N ARG A 275 -0.16 -26.64 -26.42
CA ARG A 275 -1.59 -26.98 -26.67
C ARG A 275 -2.61 -26.03 -26.00
N SER A 276 -2.16 -25.02 -25.27
CA SER A 276 -3.00 -24.20 -24.36
C SER A 276 -3.63 -22.93 -24.96
N SER A 277 -3.15 -22.40 -26.10
CA SER A 277 -3.64 -21.12 -26.65
C SER A 277 -4.98 -21.23 -27.37
N ALA A 278 -5.17 -22.26 -28.22
CA ALA A 278 -6.39 -22.44 -29.00
C ALA A 278 -7.61 -22.82 -28.13
N ALA A 279 -7.41 -23.72 -27.16
CA ALA A 279 -8.45 -24.10 -26.20
C ALA A 279 -8.89 -22.90 -25.34
N ARG A 280 -7.91 -22.10 -24.88
CA ARG A 280 -8.17 -20.84 -24.17
C ARG A 280 -8.93 -19.83 -25.03
N ALA A 281 -8.54 -19.65 -26.30
CA ALA A 281 -9.24 -18.77 -27.22
C ALA A 281 -10.69 -19.24 -27.47
N ARG A 282 -10.92 -20.56 -27.61
CA ARG A 282 -12.27 -21.14 -27.74
C ARG A 282 -13.12 -20.86 -26.50
N LEU A 283 -12.56 -21.02 -25.31
CA LEU A 283 -13.25 -20.75 -24.05
C LEU A 283 -13.57 -19.26 -23.88
N HIS A 284 -12.63 -18.36 -24.18
CA HIS A 284 -12.90 -16.92 -24.17
C HIS A 284 -13.99 -16.54 -25.19
N ARG A 285 -14.03 -17.15 -26.39
CA ARG A 285 -15.12 -16.94 -27.36
C ARG A 285 -16.46 -17.40 -26.82
N ALA A 286 -16.52 -18.58 -26.18
CA ALA A 286 -17.74 -19.10 -25.57
C ALA A 286 -18.23 -18.21 -24.42
N LEU A 287 -17.31 -17.76 -23.55
CA LEU A 287 -17.61 -16.82 -22.49
C LEU A 287 -18.06 -15.47 -23.05
N ALA A 288 -17.42 -14.95 -24.10
CA ALA A 288 -17.84 -13.70 -24.75
C ALA A 288 -19.25 -13.80 -25.33
N ALA A 289 -19.57 -14.89 -26.03
CA ALA A 289 -20.91 -15.15 -26.53
C ALA A 289 -21.93 -15.25 -25.39
N LEU A 290 -21.58 -15.93 -24.29
CA LEU A 290 -22.44 -16.01 -23.11
C LEU A 290 -22.66 -14.64 -22.49
N PHE A 291 -21.61 -13.87 -22.20
CA PHE A 291 -21.72 -12.55 -21.58
C PHE A 291 -22.52 -11.56 -22.43
N ALA A 292 -22.51 -11.71 -23.75
CA ALA A 292 -23.35 -10.91 -24.66
C ALA A 292 -24.87 -11.16 -24.51
N THR A 293 -25.31 -12.20 -23.77
CA THR A 293 -26.74 -12.54 -23.64
C THR A 293 -27.51 -11.71 -22.60
N ARG A 294 -26.82 -11.07 -21.66
CA ARG A 294 -27.43 -10.26 -20.58
C ARG A 294 -26.74 -8.91 -20.45
N THR A 295 -27.41 -7.96 -19.83
CA THR A 295 -26.84 -6.65 -19.48
C THR A 295 -25.74 -6.78 -18.43
N ALA A 296 -24.86 -5.79 -18.32
CA ALA A 296 -23.78 -5.83 -17.34
C ALA A 296 -24.32 -5.85 -15.89
N ALA A 297 -25.45 -5.17 -15.64
CA ALA A 297 -26.10 -5.14 -14.33
C ALA A 297 -26.69 -6.51 -13.94
N GLU A 298 -27.35 -7.21 -14.87
CA GLU A 298 -27.89 -8.56 -14.63
C GLU A 298 -26.77 -9.56 -14.30
N TRP A 299 -25.63 -9.44 -14.97
CA TRP A 299 -24.45 -10.26 -14.69
C TRP A 299 -23.86 -9.97 -13.31
N GLU A 300 -23.69 -8.71 -12.93
CA GLU A 300 -23.22 -8.31 -11.60
C GLU A 300 -24.13 -8.89 -10.51
N GLN A 301 -25.45 -8.77 -10.68
CA GLN A 301 -26.44 -9.35 -9.77
C GLN A 301 -26.36 -10.88 -9.68
N LEU A 302 -26.15 -11.58 -10.79
CA LEU A 302 -25.92 -13.03 -10.80
C LEU A 302 -24.64 -13.40 -10.05
N GLY A 303 -23.56 -12.65 -10.25
CA GLY A 303 -22.28 -12.84 -9.57
C GLY A 303 -22.42 -12.74 -8.06
N LEU A 304 -23.13 -11.71 -7.58
CA LEU A 304 -23.39 -11.48 -6.16
C LEU A 304 -24.19 -12.61 -5.53
N ARG A 305 -25.35 -12.97 -6.11
CA ARG A 305 -26.21 -14.05 -5.60
C ARG A 305 -25.53 -15.42 -5.61
N SER A 306 -24.63 -15.65 -6.57
CA SER A 306 -23.96 -16.94 -6.73
C SER A 306 -22.59 -16.98 -6.03
N HIS A 307 -22.20 -15.90 -5.35
CA HIS A 307 -20.88 -15.71 -4.75
C HIS A 307 -19.72 -16.02 -5.71
N VAL A 308 -19.85 -15.54 -6.95
CA VAL A 308 -18.86 -15.64 -8.02
C VAL A 308 -18.17 -14.28 -8.17
N PRO A 309 -16.82 -14.22 -8.21
CA PRO A 309 -16.11 -12.97 -8.44
C PRO A 309 -16.35 -12.45 -9.86
N LEU A 310 -17.33 -11.55 -9.97
CA LEU A 310 -17.78 -10.91 -11.20
C LEU A 310 -18.38 -9.55 -10.86
N VAL A 311 -17.97 -8.49 -11.57
CA VAL A 311 -18.48 -7.12 -11.37
C VAL A 311 -18.69 -6.40 -12.70
N LYS A 312 -19.61 -5.42 -12.72
CA LYS A 312 -19.69 -4.45 -13.82
C LYS A 312 -18.41 -3.60 -13.80
N ALA A 313 -17.71 -3.56 -14.93
CA ALA A 313 -16.61 -2.64 -15.15
C ALA A 313 -17.19 -1.26 -15.49
N ARG A 314 -16.81 -0.26 -14.71
CA ARG A 314 -17.31 1.11 -14.80
C ARG A 314 -16.23 2.01 -15.36
N THR A 315 -16.61 3.12 -15.97
CA THR A 315 -15.73 4.27 -16.22
C THR A 315 -15.56 5.10 -14.95
N PRO A 316 -14.55 5.99 -14.88
CA PRO A 316 -14.45 6.96 -13.77
C PRO A 316 -15.68 7.87 -13.63
N GLY A 317 -16.34 8.21 -14.75
CA GLY A 317 -17.58 8.97 -14.75
C GLY A 317 -18.74 8.20 -14.12
N GLU A 318 -18.94 6.95 -14.56
CA GLU A 318 -19.94 6.06 -13.97
C GLU A 318 -19.67 5.81 -12.49
N TRP A 319 -18.41 5.60 -12.09
CA TRP A 319 -18.06 5.40 -10.68
C TRP A 319 -18.35 6.63 -9.83
N ARG A 320 -18.08 7.86 -10.30
CA ARG A 320 -18.41 9.08 -9.53
C ARG A 320 -19.90 9.20 -9.22
N HIS A 321 -20.76 8.88 -10.18
CA HIS A 321 -22.21 8.89 -9.96
C HIS A 321 -22.65 7.77 -9.03
N ALA A 322 -22.01 6.60 -9.17
CA ALA A 322 -22.31 5.43 -8.38
C ALA A 322 -21.85 5.63 -6.92
N ALA A 323 -20.64 6.14 -6.67
CA ALA A 323 -19.95 6.22 -5.37
C ALA A 323 -20.78 6.85 -4.24
N GLY A 324 -21.59 7.88 -4.55
CA GLY A 324 -22.49 8.53 -3.59
C GLY A 324 -23.65 7.64 -3.11
N GLN A 325 -23.99 6.59 -3.86
CA GLN A 325 -24.97 5.57 -3.45
C GLN A 325 -24.34 4.47 -2.56
N PHE A 326 -23.02 4.50 -2.33
CA PHE A 326 -22.29 3.43 -1.62
C PHE A 326 -21.72 3.86 -0.28
N ASP A 327 -22.12 5.00 0.29
CA ASP A 327 -21.55 5.56 1.54
C ASP A 327 -20.00 5.57 1.50
N ILE A 328 -19.46 5.82 0.30
CA ILE A 328 -18.05 6.07 0.02
C ILE A 328 -17.81 7.59 -0.12
N THR A 329 -18.88 8.38 -0.20
CA THR A 329 -18.85 9.84 -0.17
C THR A 329 -20.13 10.32 0.49
N ASN A 330 -20.05 11.15 1.53
CA ASN A 330 -21.13 12.11 1.75
C ASN A 330 -21.01 13.21 0.68
N ASP A 331 -22.11 13.42 -0.03
CA ASP A 331 -22.39 14.42 -1.06
C ASP A 331 -21.94 14.18 -2.52
N ALA A 332 -22.99 14.16 -3.35
CA ALA A 332 -22.98 14.47 -4.76
C ALA A 332 -22.54 15.92 -4.98
N GLY A 333 -21.35 16.13 -5.54
CA GLY A 333 -21.04 17.36 -6.30
C GLY A 333 -19.85 18.22 -5.86
N ALA A 334 -19.10 17.88 -4.82
CA ALA A 334 -17.99 18.73 -4.36
C ALA A 334 -16.61 18.29 -4.89
N SER A 335 -15.75 19.27 -5.17
CA SER A 335 -14.34 19.15 -5.56
C SER A 335 -13.42 18.61 -4.45
N SER A 336 -13.94 18.28 -3.27
CA SER A 336 -13.19 17.76 -2.10
C SER A 336 -13.36 16.25 -1.93
N LEU A 337 -12.26 15.54 -1.63
CA LEU A 337 -12.32 14.12 -1.24
C LEU A 337 -12.84 14.02 0.20
N ASP A 338 -13.84 13.17 0.44
CA ASP A 338 -14.22 12.74 1.78
C ASP A 338 -13.18 11.73 2.30
N TRP A 339 -12.24 12.21 3.10
CA TRP A 339 -11.17 11.38 3.64
C TRP A 339 -11.63 10.40 4.73
N SER A 340 -12.82 10.59 5.30
CA SER A 340 -13.37 9.71 6.34
C SER A 340 -13.84 8.36 5.78
N SER A 341 -14.09 8.30 4.47
CA SER A 341 -14.67 7.12 3.83
C SER A 341 -13.66 6.00 3.53
N PHE A 342 -12.35 6.28 3.53
CA PHE A 342 -11.32 5.28 3.20
C PHE A 342 -11.11 4.24 4.29
N VAL A 343 -11.29 4.63 5.54
CA VAL A 343 -11.22 3.76 6.70
C VAL A 343 -12.22 4.27 7.75
N SER A 344 -13.10 3.38 8.21
CA SER A 344 -14.08 3.74 9.24
C SER A 344 -13.59 3.21 10.59
N VAL A 345 -13.60 4.06 11.61
CA VAL A 345 -13.28 3.69 12.99
C VAL A 345 -14.42 4.16 13.90
N GLY A 346 -14.94 3.29 14.75
CA GLY A 346 -16.02 3.65 15.68
C GLY A 346 -16.14 2.73 16.89
N ASN A 347 -16.81 3.21 17.94
CA ASN A 347 -17.04 2.46 19.17
C ASN A 347 -17.95 1.24 18.94
N LEU A 348 -17.62 0.10 19.56
CA LEU A 348 -18.42 -1.13 19.55
C LEU A 348 -19.25 -1.32 20.83
N GLY A 349 -19.79 -0.24 21.36
CA GLY A 349 -20.62 -0.26 22.57
C GLY A 349 -20.49 1.01 23.41
N ALA A 350 -21.33 1.11 24.44
CA ALA A 350 -21.45 2.30 25.27
C ALA A 350 -20.79 2.18 26.66
N THR A 351 -20.29 1.00 27.04
CA THR A 351 -19.76 0.76 28.40
C THR A 351 -18.23 0.73 28.38
N PRO A 352 -17.54 1.74 28.95
CA PRO A 352 -16.10 1.70 29.10
C PRO A 352 -15.70 0.51 29.98
N ARG A 353 -14.69 -0.24 29.53
CA ARG A 353 -13.97 -1.15 30.42
C ARG A 353 -12.49 -0.90 30.26
N ALA A 354 -11.89 -0.38 31.33
CA ALA A 354 -10.47 -0.11 31.38
C ALA A 354 -9.69 -1.43 31.27
N ARG A 355 -9.15 -1.69 30.08
CA ARG A 355 -7.91 -2.45 29.96
C ARG A 355 -6.82 -1.42 29.70
N PRO A 356 -5.91 -1.16 30.67
CA PRO A 356 -4.78 -0.29 30.42
C PRO A 356 -4.12 -0.74 29.14
N LEU A 357 -3.89 0.22 28.26
CA LEU A 357 -3.63 -0.07 26.86
C LEU A 357 -2.45 -1.02 26.74
N LEU A 358 -1.48 -0.95 27.65
CA LEU A 358 -0.33 -1.85 27.77
C LEU A 358 0.15 -1.90 29.21
N HIS A 359 0.67 -3.06 29.62
CA HIS A 359 1.53 -3.10 30.80
C HIS A 359 2.76 -2.24 30.50
N ALA A 360 3.16 -1.40 31.45
CA ALA A 360 4.52 -0.88 31.46
C ALA A 360 5.44 -2.10 31.54
N VAL A 361 5.93 -2.58 30.40
CA VAL A 361 7.11 -3.45 30.41
C VAL A 361 8.16 -2.59 31.07
N GLY A 362 8.61 -2.97 32.28
CA GLY A 362 9.60 -2.19 33.02
C GLY A 362 10.79 -1.87 32.13
N GLY A 363 10.92 -0.60 31.73
CA GLY A 363 11.88 -0.13 30.73
C GLY A 363 11.24 0.72 29.61
N ARG A 364 12.06 1.56 28.98
CA ARG A 364 11.66 2.40 27.82
C ARG A 364 11.25 1.47 26.67
N ALA A 365 9.97 1.46 26.27
CA ALA A 365 9.44 0.63 25.19
C ALA A 365 10.35 0.69 23.95
N ALA A 366 10.67 -0.46 23.36
CA ALA A 366 11.59 -0.58 22.25
C ALA A 366 10.93 -0.26 20.90
N ALA A 367 9.60 -0.33 20.78
CA ALA A 367 8.82 0.06 19.61
C ALA A 367 7.38 0.51 19.96
N PRO A 368 6.67 1.22 19.06
CA PRO A 368 5.39 1.86 19.40
C PRO A 368 4.23 0.89 19.67
N LEU A 369 4.30 -0.35 19.18
CA LEU A 369 3.30 -1.39 19.41
C LEU A 369 3.83 -2.53 20.30
N ASP A 370 4.98 -2.37 20.95
CA ASP A 370 5.49 -3.35 21.91
C ASP A 370 4.43 -3.70 22.94
N GLY A 371 4.16 -4.99 23.15
CA GLY A 371 3.15 -5.46 24.10
C GLY A 371 1.72 -5.55 23.54
N VAL A 372 1.44 -5.02 22.35
CA VAL A 372 0.16 -5.21 21.65
C VAL A 372 0.07 -6.64 21.11
N ARG A 373 -1.03 -7.33 21.38
CA ARG A 373 -1.30 -8.70 20.90
C ARG A 373 -2.34 -8.70 19.79
N VAL A 374 -1.99 -9.31 18.65
CA VAL A 374 -2.84 -9.35 17.45
C VAL A 374 -3.13 -10.79 17.07
N ILE A 375 -4.42 -11.09 16.85
CA ILE A 375 -4.86 -12.33 16.21
C ILE A 375 -5.21 -12.00 14.75
N ASP A 376 -4.51 -12.65 13.82
CA ASP A 376 -4.66 -12.44 12.38
C ASP A 376 -5.33 -13.67 11.72
N ALA A 377 -6.64 -13.58 11.49
CA ALA A 377 -7.43 -14.56 10.76
C ALA A 377 -7.68 -14.16 9.29
N SER A 378 -6.82 -13.31 8.73
CA SER A 378 -6.96 -12.83 7.36
C SER A 378 -6.19 -13.68 6.34
N HIS A 379 -6.60 -13.58 5.08
CA HIS A 379 -6.10 -14.42 3.99
C HIS A 379 -5.58 -13.59 2.81
N ILE A 380 -4.73 -14.25 2.01
CA ILE A 380 -4.21 -13.78 0.72
C ILE A 380 -3.25 -12.59 0.80
N LEU A 381 -3.71 -11.36 1.05
CA LEU A 381 -2.83 -10.19 0.93
C LEU A 381 -3.20 -8.98 1.81
N ALA A 382 -4.32 -8.29 1.57
CA ALA A 382 -4.61 -7.02 2.27
C ALA A 382 -4.59 -7.13 3.80
N GLY A 383 -5.33 -8.07 4.38
CA GLY A 383 -5.31 -8.32 5.83
C GLY A 383 -3.94 -8.78 6.33
N PRO A 384 -3.26 -9.74 5.65
CA PRO A 384 -1.91 -10.13 6.03
C PRO A 384 -0.90 -8.97 6.02
N ILE A 385 -0.99 -8.04 5.06
CA ILE A 385 -0.15 -6.83 5.04
C ILE A 385 -0.41 -5.98 6.28
N ALA A 386 -1.67 -5.75 6.66
CA ALA A 386 -2.00 -4.98 7.88
C ALA A 386 -1.35 -5.60 9.13
N ALA A 387 -1.51 -6.91 9.31
CA ALA A 387 -0.92 -7.64 10.43
C ALA A 387 0.61 -7.65 10.40
N ARG A 388 1.23 -7.75 9.22
CA ARG A 388 2.69 -7.63 9.06
C ARG A 388 3.17 -6.24 9.48
N VAL A 389 2.46 -5.20 9.07
CA VAL A 389 2.76 -3.81 9.45
C VAL A 389 2.66 -3.65 10.97
N LEU A 390 1.65 -4.22 11.63
CA LEU A 390 1.59 -4.19 13.11
C LEU A 390 2.80 -4.89 13.75
N ALA A 391 3.20 -6.06 13.23
CA ALA A 391 4.40 -6.77 13.70
C ALA A 391 5.68 -5.94 13.52
N GLN A 392 5.80 -5.24 12.38
CA GLN A 392 6.92 -4.36 12.06
C GLN A 392 7.06 -3.14 12.99
N TYR A 393 6.08 -2.86 13.84
CA TYR A 393 6.14 -1.82 14.87
C TYR A 393 6.12 -2.38 16.30
N GLY A 394 6.29 -3.69 16.47
CA GLY A 394 6.51 -4.34 17.77
C GLY A 394 5.34 -5.17 18.29
N ALA A 395 4.23 -5.25 17.55
CA ALA A 395 3.11 -6.07 17.97
C ALA A 395 3.46 -7.57 17.91
N THR A 396 2.98 -8.35 18.87
CA THR A 396 3.04 -9.81 18.82
C THR A 396 1.86 -10.32 18.01
N VAL A 397 2.13 -10.90 16.83
CA VAL A 397 1.09 -11.33 15.90
C VAL A 397 1.01 -12.87 15.83
N LEU A 398 -0.16 -13.40 16.15
CA LEU A 398 -0.52 -14.80 15.96
C LEU A 398 -1.50 -14.93 14.79
N ARG A 399 -1.02 -15.50 13.70
CA ARG A 399 -1.80 -15.81 12.51
C ARG A 399 -2.52 -17.15 12.66
N ILE A 400 -3.79 -17.17 12.29
CA ILE A 400 -4.58 -18.39 12.09
C ILE A 400 -4.49 -18.80 10.62
N GLY A 401 -3.95 -19.98 10.36
CA GLY A 401 -3.87 -20.52 9.01
C GLY A 401 -2.94 -21.72 8.93
N ASP A 402 -2.82 -22.29 7.73
CA ASP A 402 -1.97 -23.45 7.50
C ASP A 402 -0.49 -23.13 7.78
N PRO A 403 0.15 -23.76 8.79
CA PRO A 403 1.58 -23.60 9.04
C PRO A 403 2.47 -24.16 7.91
N ALA A 404 1.97 -25.12 7.12
CA ALA A 404 2.72 -25.68 6.00
C ALA A 404 2.87 -24.68 4.84
N ALA A 405 2.03 -23.65 4.77
CA ALA A 405 2.10 -22.63 3.72
C ALA A 405 3.35 -21.71 3.82
N ALA A 406 4.08 -21.75 4.94
CA ALA A 406 5.33 -21.02 5.17
C ALA A 406 6.49 -21.46 4.26
N THR A 407 6.31 -22.46 3.39
CA THR A 407 7.33 -22.85 2.41
C THR A 407 7.38 -21.93 1.19
N SER A 408 6.34 -21.14 0.91
CA SER A 408 6.30 -20.31 -0.29
C SER A 408 6.88 -18.90 -0.10
N ALA A 409 7.57 -18.41 -1.13
CA ALA A 409 8.18 -17.08 -1.19
C ALA A 409 7.20 -15.94 -0.91
N PHE A 410 6.05 -16.00 -1.58
CA PHE A 410 4.98 -15.01 -1.44
C PHE A 410 4.40 -15.02 -0.02
N HIS A 411 4.18 -16.19 0.55
CA HIS A 411 3.67 -16.31 1.92
C HIS A 411 4.64 -15.73 2.95
N ASN A 412 5.93 -16.06 2.84
CA ASN A 412 6.95 -15.55 3.75
C ASN A 412 7.07 -14.03 3.69
N ARG A 413 6.95 -13.43 2.49
CA ARG A 413 7.01 -11.97 2.29
C ARG A 413 5.91 -11.21 3.05
N ILE A 414 4.69 -11.73 3.05
CA ILE A 414 3.52 -11.03 3.60
C ILE A 414 3.24 -11.41 5.07
N ASN A 415 3.90 -12.45 5.59
CA ASN A 415 3.73 -12.94 6.96
C ASN A 415 4.99 -12.81 7.82
N GLN A 416 5.91 -11.94 7.43
CA GLN A 416 7.10 -11.60 8.22
C GLN A 416 6.71 -11.14 9.62
N GLY A 417 7.44 -11.60 10.64
CA GLY A 417 7.19 -11.23 12.03
C GLY A 417 5.98 -11.91 12.69
N LYS A 418 5.30 -12.84 12.01
CA LYS A 418 4.11 -13.53 12.55
C LYS A 418 4.41 -14.95 12.99
N ARG A 419 3.75 -15.38 14.05
CA ARG A 419 3.66 -16.80 14.46
C ARG A 419 2.41 -17.40 13.84
N CYS A 420 2.40 -18.70 13.51
CA CYS A 420 1.27 -19.34 12.83
C CYS A 420 0.76 -20.54 13.63
N ILE A 421 -0.57 -20.69 13.71
CA ILE A 421 -1.23 -21.90 14.20
C ILE A 421 -2.34 -22.33 13.23
N GLY A 422 -2.50 -23.64 13.05
CA GLY A 422 -3.63 -24.19 12.30
C GLY A 422 -4.86 -24.29 13.19
N LEU A 423 -5.94 -23.61 12.81
CA LEU A 423 -7.23 -23.69 13.50
C LEU A 423 -8.38 -23.49 12.52
N GLU A 424 -9.38 -24.38 12.56
CA GLU A 424 -10.56 -24.31 11.68
C GLU A 424 -11.66 -23.43 12.31
N ILE A 425 -11.44 -22.11 12.28
CA ILE A 425 -12.25 -21.12 13.02
C ILE A 425 -13.68 -20.92 12.51
N LEU A 426 -14.05 -21.52 11.37
CA LEU A 426 -15.43 -21.49 10.88
C LEU A 426 -16.27 -22.66 11.41
N SER A 427 -15.67 -23.62 12.11
CA SER A 427 -16.37 -24.66 12.84
C SER A 427 -16.71 -24.21 14.25
N GLN A 428 -17.77 -24.78 14.85
CA GLN A 428 -18.14 -24.48 16.24
C GLN A 428 -16.99 -24.79 17.23
N HIS A 429 -16.30 -25.92 17.03
CA HIS A 429 -15.15 -26.32 17.85
C HIS A 429 -13.96 -25.36 17.69
N GLY A 430 -13.62 -25.01 16.45
CA GLY A 430 -12.53 -24.08 16.18
C GLY A 430 -12.82 -22.66 16.66
N ARG A 431 -14.10 -22.25 16.66
CA ARG A 431 -14.52 -21.00 17.30
C ARG A 431 -14.33 -21.03 18.81
N ALA A 432 -14.81 -22.07 19.49
CA ALA A 432 -14.61 -22.22 20.93
C ALA A 432 -13.11 -22.24 21.31
N ALA A 433 -12.27 -22.84 20.47
CA ALA A 433 -10.82 -22.83 20.64
C ALA A 433 -10.16 -21.47 20.37
N LEU A 434 -10.81 -20.58 19.63
CA LEU A 434 -10.32 -19.22 19.34
C LEU A 434 -10.59 -18.26 20.51
N ASP A 435 -11.69 -18.45 21.25
CA ASP A 435 -12.15 -17.51 22.29
C ASP A 435 -11.10 -17.19 23.37
N PRO A 436 -10.30 -18.15 23.89
CA PRO A 436 -9.22 -17.84 24.84
C PRO A 436 -8.16 -16.89 24.26
N PHE A 437 -7.85 -17.01 22.96
CA PHE A 437 -6.92 -16.10 22.29
C PHE A 437 -7.53 -14.70 22.12
N LEU A 438 -8.82 -14.62 21.76
CA LEU A 438 -9.55 -13.34 21.63
C LEU A 438 -9.65 -12.60 22.96
N HIS A 439 -9.84 -13.32 24.06
CA HIS A 439 -9.87 -12.74 25.41
C HIS A 439 -8.54 -12.06 25.77
N GLU A 440 -7.41 -12.61 25.32
CA GLU A 440 -6.08 -12.04 25.58
C GLU A 440 -5.63 -11.00 24.56
N ALA A 441 -6.27 -10.92 23.40
CA ALA A 441 -5.88 -10.06 22.29
C ALA A 441 -6.27 -8.59 22.50
N ASP A 442 -5.48 -7.70 21.91
CA ASP A 442 -5.80 -6.29 21.74
C ASP A 442 -6.50 -6.02 20.42
N VAL A 443 -6.12 -6.78 19.39
CA VAL A 443 -6.59 -6.62 18.03
C VAL A 443 -6.98 -7.99 17.45
N PHE A 444 -8.13 -8.06 16.80
CA PHE A 444 -8.51 -9.20 15.96
C PHE A 444 -8.70 -8.70 14.53
N LEU A 445 -8.01 -9.33 13.57
CA LEU A 445 -8.09 -9.01 12.15
C LEU A 445 -8.69 -10.16 11.35
N HIS A 446 -9.59 -9.86 10.43
CA HIS A 446 -10.07 -10.84 9.46
C HIS A 446 -10.31 -10.24 8.07
N SER A 447 -10.39 -11.11 7.07
CA SER A 447 -10.73 -10.73 5.68
C SER A 447 -11.90 -11.52 5.09
N PHE A 448 -12.74 -12.12 5.94
CA PHE A 448 -14.01 -12.70 5.53
C PHE A 448 -14.96 -11.62 5.00
N ALA A 449 -15.83 -11.99 4.04
CA ALA A 449 -16.92 -11.08 3.70
C ALA A 449 -17.85 -10.91 4.92
N PRO A 450 -18.45 -9.72 5.10
CA PRO A 450 -19.23 -9.37 6.28
C PRO A 450 -20.36 -10.37 6.64
N ASP A 451 -21.04 -10.94 5.65
CA ASP A 451 -22.08 -11.97 5.86
C ASP A 451 -21.49 -13.21 6.54
N ARG A 452 -20.38 -13.70 6.01
CA ARG A 452 -19.70 -14.90 6.50
C ARG A 452 -19.03 -14.68 7.85
N ALA A 453 -18.55 -13.47 8.11
CA ALA A 453 -18.01 -13.10 9.41
C ALA A 453 -19.13 -13.15 10.48
N ALA A 454 -20.30 -12.57 10.18
CA ALA A 454 -21.45 -12.60 11.07
C ALA A 454 -21.96 -14.03 11.33
N GLU A 455 -22.10 -14.86 10.29
CA GLU A 455 -22.46 -16.28 10.44
C GLU A 455 -21.52 -17.07 11.36
N ALA A 456 -20.23 -16.71 11.37
CA ALA A 456 -19.21 -17.33 12.21
C ALA A 456 -19.01 -16.62 13.56
N GLY A 457 -19.78 -15.56 13.83
CA GLY A 457 -19.63 -14.67 14.99
C GLY A 457 -18.30 -13.91 15.05
N LEU A 458 -17.55 -13.85 13.94
CA LEU A 458 -16.24 -13.22 13.82
C LEU A 458 -16.36 -11.73 13.43
N ASP A 459 -17.57 -11.23 13.26
CA ASP A 459 -17.85 -9.81 13.11
C ASP A 459 -17.67 -9.04 14.43
N ALA A 460 -17.83 -7.72 14.35
CA ALA A 460 -17.58 -6.84 15.47
C ALA A 460 -18.44 -7.19 16.70
N ASP A 461 -19.74 -7.44 16.49
CA ASP A 461 -20.67 -7.80 17.55
C ASP A 461 -20.31 -9.16 18.16
N GLY A 462 -20.07 -10.19 17.34
CA GLY A 462 -19.73 -11.52 17.82
C GLY A 462 -18.40 -11.59 18.58
N VAL A 463 -17.41 -10.78 18.23
CA VAL A 463 -16.12 -10.72 18.96
C VAL A 463 -16.20 -9.80 20.19
N SER A 464 -17.02 -8.75 20.16
CA SER A 464 -17.23 -7.86 21.32
C SER A 464 -17.79 -8.61 22.55
N ALA A 465 -18.56 -9.68 22.31
CA ALA A 465 -19.05 -10.58 23.34
C ALA A 465 -17.90 -11.30 24.08
N ALA A 466 -16.84 -11.69 23.36
CA ALA A 466 -15.67 -12.37 23.90
C ALA A 466 -14.66 -11.40 24.56
N SER A 467 -14.53 -10.18 24.05
CA SER A 467 -13.63 -9.17 24.60
C SER A 467 -14.15 -7.74 24.42
N ARG A 468 -14.59 -7.12 25.52
CA ARG A 468 -15.16 -5.76 25.53
C ARG A 468 -14.14 -4.62 25.39
N ALA A 469 -12.86 -4.94 25.20
CA ALA A 469 -11.78 -3.96 25.01
C ALA A 469 -11.00 -4.21 23.71
N LEU A 470 -11.50 -5.04 22.80
CA LEU A 470 -10.78 -5.40 21.58
C LEU A 470 -10.97 -4.34 20.47
N VAL A 471 -9.94 -4.16 19.64
CA VAL A 471 -10.05 -3.48 18.34
C VAL A 471 -10.30 -4.53 17.27
N HIS A 472 -11.52 -4.57 16.74
CA HIS A 472 -11.93 -5.45 15.66
C HIS A 472 -11.59 -4.78 14.34
N GLY A 473 -10.81 -5.44 13.48
CA GLY A 473 -10.41 -4.93 12.18
C GLY A 473 -10.83 -5.87 11.06
N SER A 474 -11.46 -5.33 10.03
CA SER A 474 -11.92 -6.10 8.89
C SER A 474 -11.62 -5.41 7.56
N VAL A 475 -11.20 -6.22 6.59
CA VAL A 475 -11.01 -5.79 5.20
C VAL A 475 -11.75 -6.74 4.27
N SER A 476 -12.65 -6.21 3.45
CA SER A 476 -13.38 -6.98 2.45
C SER A 476 -13.08 -6.47 1.03
N ALA A 477 -13.62 -7.14 0.01
CA ALA A 477 -13.47 -6.67 -1.36
C ALA A 477 -14.23 -5.36 -1.60
N TYR A 478 -15.46 -5.25 -1.09
CA TYR A 478 -16.41 -4.21 -1.49
C TYR A 478 -16.86 -3.27 -0.36
N GLY A 479 -16.52 -3.57 0.90
CA GLY A 479 -17.00 -2.84 2.08
C GLY A 479 -18.03 -3.64 2.87
N HIS A 480 -18.69 -2.96 3.81
CA HIS A 480 -19.72 -3.54 4.70
C HIS A 480 -21.15 -3.18 4.28
N HIS A 481 -21.29 -2.45 3.18
CA HIS A 481 -22.53 -1.82 2.74
C HIS A 481 -23.30 -2.65 1.70
N ASP A 482 -24.62 -2.48 1.71
CA ASP A 482 -25.61 -3.52 1.41
C ASP A 482 -25.43 -4.31 0.10
N VAL A 483 -25.43 -3.67 -1.08
CA VAL A 483 -25.57 -4.42 -2.34
C VAL A 483 -24.38 -5.33 -2.69
N TRP A 484 -23.19 -5.06 -2.17
CA TRP A 484 -21.99 -5.86 -2.41
C TRP A 484 -21.40 -6.47 -1.15
N ARG A 485 -22.09 -6.33 0.00
CA ARG A 485 -21.68 -6.87 1.29
C ARG A 485 -21.35 -8.36 1.23
N SER A 486 -22.11 -9.15 0.48
CA SER A 486 -21.93 -10.60 0.31
C SER A 486 -21.01 -10.99 -0.87
N GLY A 487 -20.52 -9.98 -1.60
CA GLY A 487 -19.71 -10.16 -2.78
C GLY A 487 -18.34 -10.76 -2.48
N ARG A 488 -17.86 -11.62 -3.39
CA ARG A 488 -16.50 -12.17 -3.36
C ARG A 488 -15.66 -11.45 -4.39
N GLY A 489 -14.50 -10.95 -4.00
CA GLY A 489 -13.68 -10.15 -4.90
C GLY A 489 -12.20 -10.16 -4.58
N TYR A 490 -11.45 -9.67 -5.55
CA TYR A 490 -10.01 -9.48 -5.54
C TYR A 490 -9.72 -8.11 -6.11
N GLU A 491 -8.48 -7.63 -5.99
CA GLU A 491 -8.07 -6.32 -6.50
C GLU A 491 -8.52 -6.00 -7.94
N PRO A 492 -8.43 -6.91 -8.94
CA PRO A 492 -8.87 -6.59 -10.30
C PRO A 492 -10.33 -6.13 -10.37
N LEU A 493 -11.21 -6.72 -9.55
CA LEU A 493 -12.62 -6.36 -9.46
C LEU A 493 -12.81 -4.99 -8.82
N ALA A 494 -12.05 -4.66 -7.78
CA ALA A 494 -12.07 -3.32 -7.21
C ALA A 494 -11.63 -2.26 -8.24
N ARG A 495 -10.58 -2.53 -9.02
CA ARG A 495 -10.14 -1.66 -10.12
C ARG A 495 -11.20 -1.49 -11.21
N ALA A 496 -11.92 -2.55 -11.54
CA ALA A 496 -13.01 -2.50 -12.53
C ALA A 496 -14.21 -1.70 -12.02
N ILE A 497 -14.58 -1.85 -10.74
CA ILE A 497 -15.66 -1.07 -10.13
C ILE A 497 -15.34 0.42 -10.10
N THR A 498 -14.12 0.81 -9.73
CA THR A 498 -13.79 2.23 -9.55
C THR A 498 -13.39 2.95 -10.83
N GLY A 499 -13.40 2.26 -11.96
CA GLY A 499 -12.97 2.78 -13.26
C GLY A 499 -11.47 2.97 -13.45
N LEU A 500 -10.66 2.50 -12.49
CA LEU A 500 -9.22 2.40 -12.67
C LEU A 500 -8.83 1.48 -13.83
N TYR A 501 -9.64 0.46 -14.13
CA TYR A 501 -9.38 -0.41 -15.28
C TYR A 501 -9.41 0.38 -16.60
N ASP A 502 -10.35 1.31 -16.76
CA ASP A 502 -10.46 2.16 -17.95
C ASP A 502 -9.37 3.24 -18.01
N LEU A 503 -9.00 3.82 -16.86
CA LEU A 503 -7.90 4.78 -16.79
C LEU A 503 -6.54 4.20 -17.20
N THR A 504 -6.42 2.87 -17.15
CA THR A 504 -5.12 2.18 -17.31
C THR A 504 -5.10 1.24 -18.51
N ALA A 505 -6.24 1.05 -19.19
CA ALA A 505 -6.35 0.21 -20.35
C ALA A 505 -6.10 1.02 -21.64
N GLY A 506 -4.93 0.84 -22.24
CA GLY A 506 -4.73 1.15 -23.66
C GLY A 506 -4.18 2.53 -24.03
N ALA A 507 -3.62 3.31 -23.09
CA ALA A 507 -2.82 4.46 -23.47
C ALA A 507 -1.42 3.99 -23.96
N PRO A 508 -0.96 4.41 -25.16
CA PRO A 508 0.44 4.25 -25.57
C PRO A 508 1.37 4.79 -24.47
N GLY A 509 2.46 4.08 -24.15
CA GLY A 509 3.38 4.50 -23.07
C GLY A 509 2.90 4.32 -21.62
N ALA A 510 1.69 3.80 -21.34
CA ALA A 510 1.22 3.60 -19.97
C ALA A 510 2.05 2.54 -19.21
N ILE A 511 2.60 2.92 -18.06
CA ILE A 511 3.28 1.97 -17.17
C ILE A 511 2.25 1.01 -16.58
N ALA A 512 2.48 -0.29 -16.78
CA ALA A 512 1.67 -1.34 -16.16
C ALA A 512 1.68 -1.17 -14.62
N TRP A 513 0.49 -1.12 -14.01
CA TRP A 513 0.38 -1.05 -12.55
C TRP A 513 1.19 -2.19 -11.90
N PRO A 514 1.99 -1.87 -10.86
CA PRO A 514 2.61 -2.91 -10.06
C PRO A 514 1.56 -3.88 -9.54
N ALA A 515 1.95 -5.14 -9.34
CA ALA A 515 1.03 -6.13 -8.82
C ALA A 515 0.55 -5.70 -7.42
N TYR A 516 -0.76 -5.75 -7.19
CA TYR A 516 -1.36 -5.70 -5.86
C TYR A 516 -1.35 -4.35 -5.13
N VAL A 517 -1.28 -3.22 -5.85
CA VAL A 517 -1.32 -1.85 -5.26
C VAL A 517 -2.51 -1.66 -4.33
N ILE A 518 -3.69 -2.12 -4.74
CA ILE A 518 -4.93 -1.92 -4.00
C ILE A 518 -4.94 -2.79 -2.75
N ASP A 519 -4.49 -4.05 -2.85
CA ASP A 519 -4.37 -4.94 -1.70
C ASP A 519 -3.38 -4.38 -0.64
N TYR A 520 -2.21 -3.89 -1.05
CA TYR A 520 -1.25 -3.26 -0.12
C TYR A 520 -1.84 -2.02 0.54
N SER A 521 -2.48 -1.15 -0.25
CA SER A 521 -3.08 0.08 0.26
C SER A 521 -4.27 -0.17 1.18
N ALA A 522 -5.10 -1.18 0.89
CA ALA A 522 -6.16 -1.60 1.81
C ALA A 522 -5.59 -2.16 3.12
N GLY A 523 -4.47 -2.90 3.07
CA GLY A 523 -3.75 -3.34 4.25
C GLY A 523 -3.18 -2.20 5.09
N LEU A 524 -2.62 -1.16 4.45
CA LEU A 524 -2.13 0.04 5.13
C LEU A 524 -3.27 0.86 5.74
N LEU A 525 -4.40 1.02 5.04
CA LEU A 525 -5.61 1.66 5.57
C LEU A 525 -6.16 0.89 6.77
N LEU A 526 -6.17 -0.44 6.73
CA LEU A 526 -6.58 -1.25 7.88
C LEU A 526 -5.62 -1.06 9.07
N ALA A 527 -4.30 -1.08 8.84
CA ALA A 527 -3.31 -0.84 9.89
C ALA A 527 -3.44 0.57 10.51
N LEU A 528 -3.67 1.59 9.67
CA LEU A 528 -3.96 2.96 10.10
C LEU A 528 -5.19 2.98 11.01
N GLY A 529 -6.31 2.42 10.55
CA GLY A 529 -7.55 2.36 11.33
C GLY A 529 -7.39 1.61 12.64
N VAL A 530 -6.63 0.52 12.67
CA VAL A 530 -6.30 -0.22 13.91
C VAL A 530 -5.50 0.67 14.87
N GLY A 531 -4.52 1.42 14.39
CA GLY A 531 -3.79 2.38 15.22
C GLY A 531 -4.69 3.45 15.83
N ILE A 532 -5.58 4.01 15.01
CA ILE A 532 -6.56 5.01 15.44
C ILE A 532 -7.53 4.40 16.45
N GLY A 533 -7.99 3.16 16.20
CA GLY A 533 -8.83 2.41 17.13
C GLY A 533 -8.12 2.14 18.46
N LEU A 534 -6.84 1.76 18.44
CA LEU A 534 -6.06 1.60 19.68
C LEU A 534 -5.97 2.93 20.45
N LEU A 535 -5.81 4.05 19.75
CA LEU A 535 -5.71 5.38 20.36
C LEU A 535 -7.06 5.87 20.90
N ALA A 536 -8.16 5.63 20.18
CA ALA A 536 -9.52 5.89 20.64
C ALA A 536 -9.85 5.04 21.87
N ARG A 537 -9.51 3.75 21.84
CA ARG A 537 -9.61 2.84 22.99
C ARG A 537 -8.81 3.36 24.18
N HIS A 538 -7.61 3.92 23.96
CA HIS A 538 -6.82 4.55 25.03
C HIS A 538 -7.60 5.61 25.80
N ARG A 539 -8.23 6.49 25.03
CA ARG A 539 -8.87 7.71 25.51
C ARG A 539 -10.21 7.42 26.15
N THR A 540 -10.95 6.49 25.57
CA THR A 540 -12.36 6.23 25.90
C THR A 540 -12.57 4.98 26.75
N GLY A 541 -11.63 4.02 26.71
CA GLY A 541 -11.82 2.69 27.29
C GLY A 541 -12.85 1.83 26.55
N LEU A 542 -13.30 2.23 25.35
CA LEU A 542 -14.29 1.52 24.55
C LEU A 542 -13.63 0.65 23.48
N ALA A 543 -14.18 -0.54 23.24
CA ALA A 543 -13.85 -1.35 22.07
C ALA A 543 -14.10 -0.58 20.78
N GLN A 544 -13.31 -0.87 19.74
CA GLN A 544 -13.39 -0.17 18.46
C GLN A 544 -13.57 -1.16 17.30
N GLY A 545 -14.35 -0.76 16.32
CA GLY A 545 -14.54 -1.45 15.05
C GLY A 545 -13.86 -0.65 13.95
N VAL A 546 -13.09 -1.35 13.13
CA VAL A 546 -12.32 -0.81 12.03
C VAL A 546 -12.71 -1.55 10.75
N THR A 547 -13.14 -0.80 9.74
CA THR A 547 -13.51 -1.38 8.45
C THR A 547 -12.87 -0.63 7.29
N THR A 548 -12.41 -1.37 6.28
CA THR A 548 -11.99 -0.84 4.98
C THR A 548 -12.25 -1.87 3.88
N SER A 549 -11.94 -1.53 2.63
CA SER A 549 -12.11 -2.45 1.51
C SER A 549 -11.17 -2.18 0.36
N LEU A 550 -11.03 -3.18 -0.53
CA LEU A 550 -10.30 -2.99 -1.78
C LEU A 550 -10.94 -1.89 -2.64
N VAL A 551 -12.28 -1.79 -2.67
CA VAL A 551 -12.97 -0.69 -3.37
C VAL A 551 -12.63 0.67 -2.76
N ARG A 552 -12.56 0.82 -1.43
CA ARG A 552 -12.15 2.08 -0.78
C ARG A 552 -10.72 2.46 -1.13
N ALA A 553 -9.79 1.51 -1.06
CA ALA A 553 -8.42 1.73 -1.50
C ALA A 553 -8.35 2.10 -3.00
N ALA A 554 -9.10 1.41 -3.86
CA ALA A 554 -9.19 1.73 -5.29
C ALA A 554 -9.86 3.08 -5.56
N HIS A 555 -10.80 3.50 -4.72
CA HIS A 555 -11.43 4.80 -4.81
C HIS A 555 -10.45 5.92 -4.48
N LEU A 556 -9.57 5.74 -3.49
CA LEU A 556 -8.51 6.71 -3.18
C LEU A 556 -7.68 7.02 -4.43
N TYR A 557 -7.21 5.98 -5.12
CA TYR A 557 -6.47 6.15 -6.37
C TYR A 557 -7.30 6.79 -7.47
N ALA A 558 -8.54 6.34 -7.67
CA ALA A 558 -9.42 6.89 -8.71
C ALA A 558 -9.72 8.38 -8.48
N SER A 559 -9.97 8.79 -7.24
CA SER A 559 -10.30 10.18 -6.90
C SER A 559 -9.09 11.10 -7.03
N LEU A 560 -7.90 10.65 -6.66
CA LEU A 560 -6.67 11.42 -6.83
C LEU A 560 -6.22 11.50 -8.30
N ALA A 561 -6.46 10.44 -9.08
CA ALA A 561 -6.17 10.40 -10.51
C ALA A 561 -6.98 11.42 -11.33
N LEU A 562 -8.17 11.79 -10.86
CA LEU A 562 -9.10 12.65 -11.61
C LEU A 562 -8.98 14.14 -11.22
N ARG A 563 -8.07 14.51 -10.31
CA ARG A 563 -7.90 15.91 -9.90
C ARG A 563 -7.35 16.76 -11.06
N PRO A 564 -7.94 17.93 -11.37
CA PRO A 564 -7.44 18.82 -12.43
C PRO A 564 -5.98 19.25 -12.21
N GLU A 565 -5.59 19.48 -10.96
CA GLU A 565 -4.23 19.88 -10.58
C GLU A 565 -3.18 18.81 -10.90
N GLN A 566 -3.55 17.53 -10.88
CA GLN A 566 -2.67 16.42 -11.28
C GLN A 566 -2.47 16.34 -12.79
N LYS A 567 -3.42 16.82 -13.59
CA LYS A 567 -3.24 16.93 -15.05
C LYS A 567 -2.10 17.89 -15.42
N THR A 568 -1.77 18.83 -14.54
CA THR A 568 -0.68 19.79 -14.77
C THR A 568 0.72 19.21 -14.55
N THR A 569 0.87 18.07 -13.85
CA THR A 569 2.18 17.43 -13.68
C THR A 569 2.54 16.59 -14.90
N ALA A 570 1.55 15.92 -15.51
CA ALA A 570 1.71 15.27 -16.81
C ALA A 570 2.02 16.29 -17.92
N SER A 571 1.41 17.49 -17.86
CA SER A 571 1.65 18.58 -18.82
C SER A 571 2.97 19.36 -18.60
N ARG A 572 3.83 18.97 -17.64
CA ARG A 572 5.11 19.64 -17.34
C ARG A 572 6.34 18.94 -17.90
N TYR A 573 6.17 17.74 -18.47
CA TYR A 573 7.24 16.99 -19.09
C TYR A 573 7.08 17.04 -20.61
N ALA A 574 8.19 17.28 -21.29
CA ALA A 574 8.24 17.34 -22.74
C ALA A 574 7.76 16.01 -23.35
N GLU A 575 7.28 16.06 -24.60
CA GLU A 575 6.88 14.92 -25.46
C GLU A 575 7.88 13.75 -25.48
N HIS A 576 9.13 14.01 -25.05
CA HIS A 576 10.28 13.12 -25.10
C HIS A 576 10.83 12.70 -23.72
N ALA A 577 10.13 12.98 -22.61
CA ALA A 577 10.39 12.24 -21.37
C ALA A 577 10.15 10.75 -21.63
N GLY A 578 10.82 9.82 -20.95
CA GLY A 578 10.64 8.40 -21.27
C GLY A 578 11.83 7.51 -20.97
N ARG A 579 11.75 6.26 -21.41
CA ARG A 579 12.80 5.26 -21.20
C ARG A 579 13.77 5.27 -22.37
N TYR A 580 15.05 5.45 -22.04
CA TYR A 580 16.16 5.43 -22.99
C TYR A 580 17.10 4.27 -22.69
N ARG A 581 17.54 3.58 -23.74
CA ARG A 581 18.52 2.52 -23.63
C ARG A 581 19.92 3.11 -23.48
N VAL A 582 20.67 2.55 -22.54
CA VAL A 582 22.09 2.86 -22.30
C VAL A 582 22.90 1.57 -22.44
N ALA A 583 24.23 1.67 -22.49
CA ALA A 583 25.10 0.51 -22.76
C ALA A 583 24.88 -0.68 -21.80
N ASP A 584 24.53 -0.41 -20.54
CA ASP A 584 24.37 -1.39 -19.47
C ASP A 584 22.93 -1.53 -18.94
N GLY A 585 21.93 -0.99 -19.65
CA GLY A 585 20.54 -1.08 -19.22
C GLY A 585 19.63 0.01 -19.79
N CYS A 586 18.78 0.56 -18.93
CA CYS A 586 17.89 1.66 -19.30
C CYS A 586 17.91 2.73 -18.21
N ILE A 587 17.81 3.99 -18.62
CA ILE A 587 17.45 5.10 -17.76
C ILE A 587 16.03 5.53 -18.07
N LEU A 588 15.38 6.09 -17.06
CA LEU A 588 14.17 6.85 -17.22
C LEU A 588 14.54 8.34 -17.12
N LEU A 589 14.14 9.11 -18.12
CA LEU A 589 14.41 10.53 -18.27
C LEU A 589 13.11 11.32 -18.04
N ALA A 590 13.15 12.32 -17.17
CA ALA A 590 12.08 13.25 -16.90
C ALA A 590 12.48 14.64 -17.40
N LEU A 591 12.34 14.85 -18.70
CA LEU A 591 12.75 16.08 -19.38
C LEU A 591 11.66 17.14 -19.28
N LYS A 592 11.97 18.34 -18.78
CA LYS A 592 11.06 19.50 -18.74
C LYS A 592 11.17 20.31 -20.04
N ASP A 593 10.14 21.07 -20.37
CA ASP A 593 10.20 22.02 -21.48
C ASP A 593 11.35 23.03 -21.30
N GLY A 594 12.08 23.29 -22.38
CA GLY A 594 13.26 24.17 -22.38
C GLY A 594 14.58 23.47 -22.03
N GLN A 595 14.56 22.21 -21.58
CA GLN A 595 15.79 21.46 -21.26
C GLN A 595 16.40 20.72 -22.46
N GLN A 596 15.74 20.70 -23.62
CA GLN A 596 16.16 19.94 -24.80
C GLN A 596 17.56 20.34 -25.28
N GLY A 597 17.88 21.64 -25.36
CA GLY A 597 19.20 22.09 -25.81
C GLY A 597 20.34 21.75 -24.84
N ALA A 598 20.05 21.75 -23.53
CA ALA A 598 21.00 21.27 -22.53
C ALA A 598 21.26 19.77 -22.69
N LEU A 599 20.22 18.98 -22.96
CA LEU A 599 20.36 17.56 -23.26
C LEU A 599 21.15 17.31 -24.55
N ASP A 600 20.87 18.04 -25.62
CA ASP A 600 21.59 17.96 -26.90
C ASP A 600 23.10 18.20 -26.68
N THR A 601 23.44 19.20 -25.87
CA THR A 601 24.82 19.54 -25.50
C THR A 601 25.50 18.42 -24.71
N ILE A 602 24.82 17.84 -23.71
CA ILE A 602 25.34 16.74 -22.89
C ILE A 602 25.61 15.50 -23.73
N LEU A 603 24.71 15.21 -24.67
CA LEU A 603 24.81 14.04 -25.54
C LEU A 603 25.79 14.23 -26.71
N GLY A 604 26.33 15.44 -26.90
CA GLY A 604 27.14 15.78 -28.07
C GLY A 604 26.37 15.69 -29.39
N CYS A 605 25.04 15.83 -29.32
CA CYS A 605 24.14 15.74 -30.46
C CYS A 605 24.02 17.12 -31.11
N THR A 606 25.04 17.51 -31.89
CA THR A 606 25.08 18.83 -32.54
C THR A 606 24.17 18.95 -33.76
N ASP A 607 23.72 17.81 -34.32
CA ASP A 607 22.76 17.75 -35.42
C ASP A 607 21.90 16.49 -35.29
N CYS A 608 20.91 16.51 -34.38
CA CYS A 608 20.05 15.35 -34.11
C CYS A 608 19.16 14.93 -35.31
N GLY A 609 19.31 15.57 -36.48
CA GLY A 609 18.51 15.32 -37.67
C GLY A 609 17.05 15.73 -37.50
N ALA A 610 16.19 15.28 -38.42
CA ALA A 610 14.75 15.55 -38.37
C ALA A 610 14.02 14.85 -37.21
N ASP A 611 14.63 13.82 -36.61
CA ASP A 611 14.11 13.08 -35.46
C ASP A 611 15.11 13.11 -34.29
N ARG A 612 14.88 14.08 -33.40
CA ARG A 612 15.74 14.34 -32.25
C ARG A 612 15.80 13.17 -31.26
N VAL A 613 14.71 12.43 -31.10
CA VAL A 613 14.60 11.29 -30.16
C VAL A 613 15.51 10.15 -30.62
N ALA A 614 15.45 9.80 -31.90
CA ALA A 614 16.33 8.77 -32.46
C ALA A 614 17.82 9.13 -32.31
N GLY A 615 18.16 10.42 -32.36
CA GLY A 615 19.51 10.93 -32.06
C GLY A 615 19.91 10.66 -30.61
N TRP A 616 19.03 10.98 -29.66
CA TRP A 616 19.27 10.75 -28.24
C TRP A 616 19.40 9.27 -27.90
N GLU A 617 18.55 8.40 -28.47
CA GLU A 617 18.64 6.96 -28.26
C GLU A 617 20.00 6.40 -28.69
N ARG A 618 20.50 6.81 -29.86
CA ARG A 618 21.84 6.41 -30.34
C ARG A 618 22.95 6.90 -29.42
N ALA A 619 22.86 8.12 -28.91
CA ALA A 619 23.86 8.71 -28.03
C ALA A 619 23.86 8.02 -26.65
N PHE A 620 22.70 7.88 -26.01
CA PHE A 620 22.57 7.20 -24.73
C PHE A 620 23.11 5.77 -24.78
N ALA A 621 22.87 5.05 -25.89
CA ALA A 621 23.34 3.68 -26.07
C ALA A 621 24.86 3.52 -26.06
N GLN A 622 25.65 4.59 -26.24
CA GLN A 622 27.12 4.51 -26.31
C GLN A 622 27.81 4.38 -24.95
N GLN A 623 27.18 4.82 -23.87
CA GLN A 623 27.80 4.86 -22.54
C GLN A 623 26.86 4.29 -21.47
N PRO A 624 27.40 3.77 -20.35
CA PRO A 624 26.60 3.22 -19.26
C PRO A 624 25.84 4.30 -18.48
N ALA A 625 24.82 3.93 -17.71
CA ALA A 625 24.05 4.85 -16.87
C ALA A 625 24.93 5.67 -15.91
N ALA A 626 26.00 5.06 -15.37
CA ALA A 626 26.93 5.71 -14.46
C ALA A 626 27.69 6.89 -15.09
N HIS A 627 27.82 6.93 -16.41
CA HIS A 627 28.39 8.06 -17.15
C HIS A 627 27.38 9.21 -17.28
N TRP A 628 26.15 8.90 -17.68
CA TRP A 628 25.13 9.92 -17.99
C TRP A 628 24.48 10.57 -16.76
N LEU A 629 24.16 9.80 -15.73
CA LEU A 629 23.37 10.28 -14.59
C LEU A 629 24.00 11.48 -13.85
N PRO A 630 25.32 11.55 -13.60
CA PRO A 630 25.95 12.73 -13.00
C PRO A 630 25.85 13.97 -13.89
N LEU A 631 26.02 13.83 -15.22
CA LEU A 631 25.95 14.93 -16.18
C LEU A 631 24.54 15.52 -16.25
N LEU A 632 23.54 14.65 -16.37
CA LEU A 632 22.12 15.05 -16.37
C LEU A 632 21.76 15.76 -15.06
N ARG A 633 22.20 15.22 -13.92
CA ARG A 633 21.98 15.84 -12.60
C ARG A 633 22.61 17.23 -12.51
N HIS A 634 23.85 17.39 -12.98
CA HIS A 634 24.54 18.69 -12.96
C HIS A 634 23.80 19.75 -13.78
N ALA A 635 23.16 19.35 -14.88
CA ALA A 635 22.32 20.23 -15.70
C ALA A 635 20.88 20.41 -15.18
N GLY A 636 20.54 19.86 -14.00
CA GLY A 636 19.18 19.92 -13.45
C GLY A 636 18.16 19.08 -14.23
N ILE A 637 18.60 18.13 -15.04
CA ILE A 637 17.75 17.19 -15.78
C ILE A 637 17.56 15.94 -14.93
N ALA A 638 16.31 15.64 -14.57
CA ALA A 638 15.99 14.53 -13.70
C ALA A 638 16.00 13.20 -14.48
N ALA A 639 16.84 12.27 -14.04
CA ALA A 639 16.94 10.93 -14.62
C ALA A 639 17.34 9.90 -13.56
N HIS A 640 16.96 8.65 -13.77
CA HIS A 640 17.35 7.54 -12.90
C HIS A 640 17.43 6.22 -13.67
N SER A 641 18.31 5.30 -13.26
CA SER A 641 18.32 3.93 -13.79
C SER A 641 17.01 3.21 -13.52
N VAL A 642 16.53 2.45 -14.50
CA VAL A 642 15.42 1.50 -14.31
C VAL A 642 15.99 0.23 -13.69
N LEU A 643 15.76 0.04 -12.38
CA LEU A 643 16.26 -1.13 -11.66
C LEU A 643 15.40 -2.37 -11.96
N SER A 644 16.03 -3.55 -11.94
CA SER A 644 15.37 -4.85 -11.75
C SER A 644 15.09 -5.07 -10.27
N VAL A 645 14.21 -6.04 -9.97
CA VAL A 645 13.97 -6.45 -8.58
C VAL A 645 15.26 -6.93 -7.91
N ALA A 646 16.10 -7.68 -8.63
CA ALA A 646 17.37 -8.14 -8.11
C ALA A 646 18.35 -7.00 -7.76
N GLU A 647 18.39 -5.91 -8.53
CA GLU A 647 19.22 -4.75 -8.19
C GLU A 647 18.61 -3.92 -7.08
N THR A 648 17.28 -3.77 -7.04
CA THR A 648 16.58 -3.14 -5.90
C THR A 648 16.91 -3.83 -4.58
N LEU A 649 16.97 -5.17 -4.57
CA LEU A 649 17.38 -5.94 -3.39
C LEU A 649 18.89 -5.86 -3.08
N ARG A 650 19.72 -5.30 -3.96
CA ARG A 650 21.15 -5.10 -3.74
C ARG A 650 21.54 -3.63 -3.60
N ASP A 651 20.58 -2.72 -3.68
CA ASP A 651 20.83 -1.28 -3.55
C ASP A 651 21.50 -0.99 -2.20
N PRO A 652 22.75 -0.46 -2.20
CA PRO A 652 23.50 -0.18 -0.98
C PRO A 652 22.77 0.84 -0.08
N ILE A 653 22.00 1.77 -0.66
CA ILE A 653 21.23 2.75 0.10
C ILE A 653 20.08 2.05 0.83
N ALA A 654 19.35 1.17 0.13
CA ALA A 654 18.27 0.38 0.70
C ALA A 654 18.74 -0.52 1.84
N LEU A 655 19.91 -1.15 1.67
CA LEU A 655 20.56 -1.99 2.68
C LEU A 655 21.03 -1.18 3.89
N ALA A 656 21.73 -0.06 3.66
CA ALA A 656 22.22 0.80 4.72
C ALA A 656 21.07 1.35 5.58
N ARG A 657 19.96 1.73 4.94
CA ARG A 657 18.77 2.23 5.62
C ARG A 657 18.01 1.12 6.35
N GLY A 658 18.03 -0.11 5.84
CA GLY A 658 17.29 -1.26 6.38
C GLY A 658 15.96 -1.53 5.66
N THR A 659 15.71 -0.83 4.54
CA THR A 659 14.54 -1.06 3.67
C THR A 659 14.68 -2.43 3.06
N VAL A 660 15.90 -2.80 2.66
CA VAL A 660 16.28 -4.18 2.37
C VAL A 660 17.01 -4.73 3.60
N GLN A 661 16.60 -5.90 4.06
CA GLN A 661 17.24 -6.62 5.16
C GLN A 661 17.77 -7.96 4.68
N VAL A 662 18.86 -8.40 5.29
CA VAL A 662 19.41 -9.75 5.13
C VAL A 662 18.92 -10.60 6.31
N VAL A 663 18.28 -11.72 6.01
CA VAL A 663 17.64 -12.60 7.00
C VAL A 663 18.18 -14.02 6.84
N ALA A 664 18.35 -14.74 7.94
CA ALA A 664 18.71 -16.15 7.90
C ALA A 664 17.50 -17.02 7.53
N ALA A 665 17.70 -17.94 6.58
CA ALA A 665 16.74 -18.96 6.16
C ALA A 665 17.44 -20.34 6.23
N GLY A 666 17.42 -20.96 7.41
CA GLY A 666 18.28 -22.13 7.69
C GLY A 666 19.75 -21.73 7.62
N GLU A 667 20.55 -22.46 6.83
CA GLU A 667 21.98 -22.17 6.61
C GLU A 667 22.24 -21.04 5.59
N ARG A 668 21.20 -20.49 4.94
CA ARG A 668 21.33 -19.47 3.90
C ARG A 668 21.01 -18.07 4.43
N GLN A 669 21.58 -17.06 3.79
CA GLN A 669 21.22 -15.66 3.97
C GLN A 669 20.39 -15.19 2.77
N ILE A 670 19.28 -14.50 3.01
CA ILE A 670 18.35 -14.04 1.99
C ILE A 670 18.07 -12.54 2.14
N ARG A 671 17.90 -11.85 1.01
CA ARG A 671 17.51 -10.43 1.01
C ARG A 671 16.01 -10.29 0.82
N THR A 672 15.39 -9.46 1.65
CA THR A 672 13.97 -9.13 1.56
C THR A 672 13.76 -7.66 1.86
N ILE A 673 12.69 -7.07 1.34
CA ILE A 673 12.25 -5.79 1.84
C ILE A 673 11.74 -5.98 3.28
N GLY A 674 12.19 -5.13 4.19
CA GLY A 674 11.71 -5.05 5.57
C GLY A 674 10.63 -3.98 5.70
N SER A 675 10.52 -3.37 6.88
CA SER A 675 9.69 -2.16 7.04
C SER A 675 10.34 -1.01 6.27
N PRO A 676 9.59 -0.21 5.48
CA PRO A 676 10.14 1.02 4.92
C PRO A 676 10.52 1.93 6.09
N ASN A 677 11.82 2.03 6.34
CA ASN A 677 12.41 2.51 7.59
C ASN A 677 11.75 3.75 8.14
N ILE A 678 11.02 3.57 9.23
CA ILE A 678 10.58 4.69 10.04
C ILE A 678 11.68 4.88 11.05
N ASP A 679 12.42 5.96 10.88
CA ASP A 679 13.46 6.41 11.79
C ASP A 679 12.84 6.83 13.13
N LEU A 680 12.23 5.89 13.85
CA LEU A 680 11.58 6.11 15.13
C LEU A 680 12.64 6.39 16.18
N ARG A 681 12.90 7.66 16.43
CA ARG A 681 13.79 8.12 17.50
C ARG A 681 12.94 8.53 18.71
N LEU A 682 12.57 7.56 19.54
CA LEU A 682 12.00 7.80 20.87
C LEU A 682 13.10 8.24 21.85
N GLY A 683 13.69 9.43 21.58
CA GLY A 683 14.83 9.99 22.29
C GLY A 683 16.12 9.15 22.24
N ARG A 684 16.27 8.30 21.21
CA ARG A 684 17.46 7.47 20.96
C ARG A 684 18.29 8.01 19.80
N ALA A 685 19.61 7.84 19.88
CA ALA A 685 20.54 8.21 18.81
C ALA A 685 20.45 7.30 17.56
N ARG A 686 19.82 6.11 17.66
CA ARG A 686 19.68 5.14 16.56
C ARG A 686 18.21 4.76 16.31
N PRO A 687 17.80 4.59 15.04
CA PRO A 687 16.47 4.12 14.65
C PRO A 687 16.12 2.76 15.28
N ILE A 688 14.84 2.55 15.62
CA ILE A 688 14.32 1.23 15.95
C ILE A 688 14.28 0.40 14.67
N ARG A 689 15.13 -0.63 14.59
CA ARG A 689 15.12 -1.62 13.50
C ARG A 689 14.55 -2.92 14.05
N LEU A 690 13.29 -3.23 13.71
CA LEU A 690 12.71 -4.51 14.07
C LEU A 690 13.18 -5.57 13.06
N PRO A 691 13.78 -6.67 13.53
CA PRO A 691 14.31 -7.70 12.65
C PRO A 691 13.18 -8.36 11.88
N VAL A 692 13.34 -8.46 10.55
CA VAL A 692 12.48 -9.33 9.76
C VAL A 692 12.77 -10.78 10.18
N THR A 693 11.82 -11.41 10.86
CA THR A 693 11.85 -12.86 11.09
C THR A 693 10.99 -13.55 10.04
N LEU A 694 11.51 -14.64 9.48
CA LEU A 694 10.73 -15.50 8.60
C LEU A 694 9.61 -16.15 9.39
N ALA A 695 8.49 -16.45 8.71
CA ALA A 695 7.46 -17.26 9.32
C ALA A 695 8.11 -18.59 9.77
N PRO A 696 8.01 -18.97 11.05
CA PRO A 696 8.67 -20.16 11.54
C PRO A 696 8.17 -21.37 10.74
N ALA A 697 9.11 -22.21 10.28
CA ALA A 697 8.77 -23.53 9.75
C ALA A 697 7.99 -24.29 10.84
N ALA A 698 6.98 -25.04 10.43
CA ALA A 698 6.08 -25.75 11.33
C ALA A 698 6.85 -26.53 12.40
N SER A 699 6.91 -26.02 13.63
CA SER A 699 7.19 -26.84 14.79
C SER A 699 5.84 -27.39 15.23
N GLY A 700 5.67 -28.71 15.23
CA GLY A 700 4.44 -29.39 15.67
C GLY A 700 4.03 -29.15 17.13
N ALA A 701 4.74 -28.27 17.84
CA ALA A 701 4.33 -27.78 19.15
C ALA A 701 3.36 -26.60 18.97
N VAL A 702 2.13 -26.76 19.47
CA VAL A 702 1.25 -25.62 19.78
C VAL A 702 2.06 -24.66 20.66
N PRO A 703 2.25 -23.39 20.26
CA PRO A 703 2.79 -22.39 21.16
C PRO A 703 2.07 -22.47 22.50
N LYS A 704 2.82 -22.55 23.62
CA LYS A 704 2.21 -22.29 24.92
C LYS A 704 1.34 -21.03 24.79
N PRO A 705 0.12 -21.00 25.37
CA PRO A 705 -0.72 -19.81 25.33
C PRO A 705 0.12 -18.58 25.69
N LEU A 706 -0.28 -17.41 25.20
CA LEU A 706 0.36 -16.11 25.49
C LEU A 706 0.23 -15.72 26.98
N MET A 707 0.36 -16.68 27.89
CA MET A 707 0.31 -16.51 29.32
C MET A 707 1.45 -15.61 29.79
N ARG A 708 1.10 -14.76 30.74
CA ARG A 708 2.04 -13.89 31.44
C ARG A 708 3.08 -14.74 32.19
N PRO A 709 4.34 -14.29 32.29
CA PRO A 709 5.24 -14.82 33.32
C PRO A 709 4.58 -14.54 34.68
N GLY A 710 4.14 -15.59 35.39
CA GLY A 710 3.53 -15.48 36.73
C GLY A 710 2.08 -15.98 36.88
N GLY A 711 1.46 -16.54 35.84
CA GLY A 711 0.17 -17.24 35.98
C GLY A 711 0.37 -18.66 36.52
N VAL A 712 -0.29 -18.99 37.63
CA VAL A 712 -0.22 -20.30 38.32
C VAL A 712 -0.45 -21.46 37.34
N THR A 713 0.45 -22.44 37.40
CA THR A 713 0.41 -23.68 36.64
C THR A 713 -0.70 -24.59 37.17
N SER A 714 -1.75 -24.83 36.40
CA SER A 714 -2.55 -26.05 36.57
C SER A 714 -2.18 -27.03 35.46
N ASN A 715 -1.53 -28.13 35.87
CA ASN A 715 -1.26 -29.29 35.03
C ASN A 715 -2.58 -29.99 34.71
N ALA A 716 -3.13 -29.77 33.54
CA ALA A 716 -4.09 -30.68 32.94
C ALA A 716 -3.81 -30.76 31.44
N GLN A 717 -3.18 -31.85 31.00
CA GLN A 717 -3.15 -32.23 29.60
C GLN A 717 -4.54 -32.76 29.22
N PRO A 718 -5.18 -32.29 28.12
CA PRO A 718 -6.31 -32.98 27.56
C PRO A 718 -5.82 -34.13 26.69
N THR A 719 -6.19 -35.35 27.06
CA THR A 719 -6.13 -36.55 26.21
C THR A 719 -7.16 -36.43 25.09
N PHE A 720 -6.72 -36.51 23.84
CA PHE A 720 -7.59 -36.61 22.67
C PHE A 720 -8.18 -38.02 22.59
N GLY A 721 -9.51 -38.12 22.52
CA GLY A 721 -10.29 -39.31 22.19
C GLY A 721 -11.13 -39.08 20.95
#